data_AF-A0A960XAM7-F1
#
_entry.id   AF-A0A960XAM7-F1
#
_cell.length_a   1.000
_cell.length_b   1.000
_cell.length_c   1.000
_cell.angle_alpha   90.00
_cell.angle_beta   90.00
_cell.angle_gamma   90.00
#
_symmetry.space_group_name_H-M   'P 1'
#
loop_
_entity.id
_entity.type
_entity.pdbx_description
1 polymer ?
#
loop_
_entity_poly.entity_id
_entity_poly.type
_entity_poly.pdbx_seq_one_letter_code
_entity_poly.pdbx_strand_id
1 'polypeptide(L)'
;EEKTTVSETGQLIGKEVALISKGRTTFLGHATIEEGFFEISGRKGFLNHGTTDRKGGLLVYDPEADLTISTIAPYNYSFKEGRPESDYANISIKRLIEEIEKGPVTITTAFQGESEATGSIHLKGDVAHTYNSPYPLIFNCSGAGGIAINGKLKNEGSGPIILKGHAVDVKGTVSGKEIETIGFLTCSGELHGGAVKILSELGGIVSGKISAAYGPLFWYGGGHLVVDGGELGTMGQDALTIQGLEALTLENSARLFTFQSNLTISDLRGILSLDRSSIYSNGPLSISGSMGGLSLVESRVEATNQININLGRHFHSHSSTLFAHLPLSMTIGSDIMLSGTSEIRGTSGISLSSKGCLALADQSIIKGKGLSLVVGESTSLFTRSQIDGMGGSLSLTTGNRLTIDGKNASIQGGQITIHAGETLTLENYGKIASQQGLASITAGAGLHLHSQASISASGGNLELFVPGGNLSLSGQSALHSNSHGMALYIGQSLLMDHFSQIKSVGEKGTTIVLDQRDLGGGLVMGKNTSILTGNSPLHIYSSSPRNNAIQGTLNGHRYKNSILYYLNTTQDKWNTSFASTLPLTLSDAPFTFFHKEDGLIQTTAGPVDQTTFLRQVVDFIGPYTAELFRDLHPYDQYTSESIRFTDNHEPYFIRRRAEK
;
A
#
# COMPACT_ATOMS: atom_id res chain seq x y z
N GLU A 1 -35.98 -53.71 -14.53
CA GLU A 1 -35.64 -54.19 -15.89
C GLU A 1 -34.14 -54.01 -16.10
N GLU A 2 -33.44 -55.07 -16.49
CA GLU A 2 -31.97 -55.08 -16.59
C GLU A 2 -31.43 -54.43 -17.88
N LYS A 3 -32.29 -54.18 -18.89
CA LYS A 3 -31.88 -53.69 -20.20
C LYS A 3 -33.02 -52.99 -20.95
N THR A 4 -32.74 -51.78 -21.47
CA THR A 4 -33.61 -51.05 -22.41
C THR A 4 -32.88 -50.92 -23.75
N THR A 5 -33.49 -51.35 -24.85
CA THR A 5 -32.88 -51.26 -26.20
C THR A 5 -33.92 -50.78 -27.20
N VAL A 6 -33.63 -49.68 -27.90
CA VAL A 6 -34.43 -49.19 -29.03
C VAL A 6 -33.64 -49.49 -30.32
N SER A 7 -34.17 -50.35 -31.18
CA SER A 7 -33.49 -50.86 -32.39
C SER A 7 -33.71 -49.98 -33.63
N GLU A 8 -32.89 -50.21 -34.66
CA GLU A 8 -32.73 -49.45 -35.92
C GLU A 8 -34.03 -49.12 -36.70
N THR A 9 -35.15 -49.79 -36.44
CA THR A 9 -36.43 -49.56 -37.14
C THR A 9 -37.39 -48.61 -36.41
N GLY A 10 -37.07 -48.18 -35.18
CA GLY A 10 -37.92 -47.29 -34.40
C GLY A 10 -37.56 -45.82 -34.61
N GLN A 11 -38.51 -45.02 -35.10
CA GLN A 11 -38.42 -43.56 -35.06
C GLN A 11 -39.11 -43.06 -33.78
N LEU A 12 -38.36 -42.40 -32.90
CA LEU A 12 -38.94 -41.69 -31.76
C LEU A 12 -39.15 -40.23 -32.16
N ILE A 13 -40.40 -39.76 -32.15
CA ILE A 13 -40.75 -38.35 -32.38
C ILE A 13 -41.42 -37.84 -31.11
N GLY A 14 -40.83 -36.81 -30.49
CA GLY A 14 -41.37 -36.24 -29.26
C GLY A 14 -40.69 -34.93 -28.87
N LYS A 15 -41.34 -34.20 -27.96
CA LYS A 15 -40.75 -33.02 -27.30
C LYS A 15 -39.79 -33.41 -26.18
N GLU A 16 -40.02 -34.53 -25.52
CA GLU A 16 -39.13 -35.01 -24.46
C GLU A 16 -39.05 -36.52 -24.58
N VAL A 17 -37.83 -37.05 -24.68
CA VAL A 17 -37.60 -38.49 -24.81
C VAL A 17 -36.49 -38.86 -23.85
N ALA A 18 -36.83 -39.61 -22.81
CA ALA A 18 -35.87 -40.13 -21.83
C ALA A 18 -35.79 -41.65 -21.91
N LEU A 19 -34.60 -42.17 -22.15
CA LEU A 19 -34.29 -43.60 -22.10
C LEU A 19 -33.55 -43.86 -20.79
N ILE A 20 -34.28 -44.37 -19.78
CA ILE A 20 -33.77 -44.59 -18.43
C ILE A 20 -33.79 -46.09 -18.12
N SER A 21 -32.69 -46.65 -17.61
CA SER A 21 -32.62 -48.04 -17.14
C SER A 21 -31.77 -48.15 -15.87
N LYS A 22 -32.14 -49.06 -14.95
CA LYS A 22 -31.28 -49.43 -13.80
C LYS A 22 -30.04 -50.23 -14.21
N GLY A 23 -30.01 -50.75 -15.45
CA GLY A 23 -28.93 -51.56 -15.98
C GLY A 23 -28.32 -50.93 -17.22
N ARG A 24 -28.54 -51.56 -18.37
CA ARG A 24 -27.99 -51.11 -19.67
C ARG A 24 -29.04 -50.39 -20.50
N THR A 25 -28.76 -49.16 -20.91
CA THR A 25 -29.56 -48.39 -21.89
C THR A 25 -28.78 -48.31 -23.19
N THR A 26 -29.32 -48.83 -24.31
CA THR A 26 -28.66 -48.71 -25.62
C THR A 26 -29.63 -48.15 -26.65
N PHE A 27 -29.27 -47.03 -27.27
CA PHE A 27 -30.01 -46.42 -28.37
C PHE A 27 -29.32 -46.70 -29.71
N LEU A 28 -29.99 -47.47 -30.58
CA LEU A 28 -29.53 -47.82 -31.93
C LEU A 28 -30.45 -47.23 -33.04
N GLY A 29 -31.46 -46.43 -32.69
CA GLY A 29 -32.50 -45.95 -33.60
C GLY A 29 -32.32 -44.52 -34.12
N HIS A 30 -33.37 -43.95 -34.70
CA HIS A 30 -33.44 -42.54 -35.08
C HIS A 30 -34.41 -41.80 -34.15
N ALA A 31 -33.97 -40.69 -33.54
CA ALA A 31 -34.83 -39.85 -32.70
C ALA A 31 -34.92 -38.44 -33.30
N THR A 32 -36.13 -37.93 -33.51
CA THR A 32 -36.37 -36.54 -33.90
C THR A 32 -36.90 -35.78 -32.69
N ILE A 33 -36.16 -34.77 -32.24
CA ILE A 33 -36.50 -33.92 -31.10
C ILE A 33 -36.70 -32.50 -31.63
N GLU A 34 -37.96 -32.08 -31.70
CA GLU A 34 -38.32 -30.75 -32.23
C GLU A 34 -38.07 -29.64 -31.19
N GLU A 35 -38.35 -29.91 -29.92
CA GLU A 35 -38.18 -29.03 -28.75
C GLU A 35 -37.77 -29.91 -27.55
N GLY A 36 -37.29 -29.37 -26.42
CA GLY A 36 -37.04 -30.11 -25.17
C GLY A 36 -35.71 -30.88 -25.06
N PHE A 37 -35.73 -32.14 -24.62
CA PHE A 37 -34.50 -32.93 -24.38
C PHE A 37 -34.57 -34.40 -24.82
N PHE A 38 -33.41 -34.96 -25.18
CA PHE A 38 -33.17 -36.39 -25.34
C PHE A 38 -32.19 -36.85 -24.26
N GLU A 39 -32.65 -37.71 -23.36
CA GLU A 39 -31.84 -38.23 -22.27
C GLU A 39 -31.53 -39.71 -22.47
N ILE A 40 -30.25 -40.08 -22.31
CA ILE A 40 -29.81 -41.47 -22.22
C ILE A 40 -29.15 -41.66 -20.86
N SER A 41 -29.83 -42.36 -19.97
CA SER A 41 -29.41 -42.53 -18.58
C SER A 41 -29.42 -43.99 -18.13
N GLY A 42 -28.49 -44.31 -17.24
CA GLY A 42 -28.39 -45.59 -16.54
C GLY A 42 -26.93 -46.01 -16.33
N ARG A 43 -26.71 -46.97 -15.40
CA ARG A 43 -25.40 -47.58 -15.09
C ARG A 43 -24.54 -47.87 -16.32
N LYS A 44 -25.17 -48.24 -17.44
CA LYS A 44 -24.51 -48.45 -18.74
C LYS A 44 -25.33 -47.83 -19.88
N GLY A 45 -25.42 -46.50 -19.92
CA GLY A 45 -25.99 -45.73 -21.04
C GLY A 45 -25.08 -45.73 -22.28
N PHE A 46 -25.65 -45.96 -23.47
CA PHE A 46 -24.91 -46.05 -24.74
C PHE A 46 -25.67 -45.34 -25.87
N LEU A 47 -25.00 -44.38 -26.50
CA LEU A 47 -25.36 -43.83 -27.81
C LEU A 47 -24.54 -44.55 -28.89
N ASN A 48 -25.00 -45.71 -29.35
CA ASN A 48 -24.25 -46.53 -30.32
C ASN A 48 -24.98 -46.55 -31.67
N HIS A 49 -24.39 -45.95 -32.72
CA HIS A 49 -24.99 -45.82 -34.07
C HIS A 49 -26.32 -45.06 -34.18
N GLY A 50 -27.08 -44.86 -33.10
CA GLY A 50 -28.33 -44.11 -33.14
C GLY A 50 -28.11 -42.63 -33.44
N THR A 51 -28.87 -42.08 -34.38
CA THR A 51 -28.82 -40.68 -34.80
C THR A 51 -29.93 -39.88 -34.15
N THR A 52 -29.60 -38.70 -33.63
CA THR A 52 -30.63 -37.72 -33.27
C THR A 52 -30.72 -36.66 -34.37
N ASP A 53 -31.93 -36.24 -34.73
CA ASP A 53 -32.22 -35.02 -35.47
C ASP A 53 -32.82 -34.04 -34.48
N ARG A 54 -32.01 -33.09 -34.02
CA ARG A 54 -32.39 -32.11 -33.00
C ARG A 54 -32.45 -30.74 -33.64
N LYS A 55 -33.59 -30.06 -33.50
CA LYS A 55 -33.74 -28.65 -33.91
C LYS A 55 -33.48 -27.72 -32.72
N GLY A 56 -32.34 -27.90 -32.04
CA GLY A 56 -31.96 -27.14 -30.84
C GLY A 56 -32.32 -27.78 -29.49
N GLY A 57 -32.92 -28.98 -29.47
CA GLY A 57 -33.15 -29.76 -28.24
C GLY A 57 -31.86 -30.19 -27.54
N LEU A 58 -31.88 -30.29 -26.22
CA LEU A 58 -30.75 -30.67 -25.37
C LEU A 58 -30.51 -32.19 -25.43
N LEU A 59 -29.28 -32.63 -25.67
CA LEU A 59 -28.87 -34.01 -25.41
C LEU A 59 -28.31 -34.10 -23.99
N VAL A 60 -28.89 -34.95 -23.16
CA VAL A 60 -28.36 -35.32 -21.84
C VAL A 60 -27.80 -36.73 -21.93
N TYR A 61 -26.50 -36.88 -21.68
CA TYR A 61 -25.83 -38.17 -21.62
C TYR A 61 -25.37 -38.42 -20.19
N ASP A 62 -26.03 -39.32 -19.47
CA ASP A 62 -25.76 -39.62 -18.06
C ASP A 62 -25.46 -41.11 -17.86
N PRO A 63 -24.26 -41.57 -18.27
CA PRO A 63 -23.77 -42.85 -17.80
C PRO A 63 -23.52 -42.67 -16.29
N GLU A 64 -24.26 -43.39 -15.45
CA GLU A 64 -23.95 -43.50 -14.01
C GLU A 64 -22.66 -44.35 -13.86
N ALA A 65 -21.55 -43.85 -14.41
CA ALA A 65 -20.29 -44.53 -14.68
C ALA A 65 -19.20 -43.50 -15.02
N ASP A 66 -17.94 -43.94 -14.97
CA ASP A 66 -16.80 -43.16 -15.46
C ASP A 66 -16.87 -43.01 -16.98
N LEU A 67 -16.87 -41.78 -17.50
CA LEU A 67 -16.93 -41.50 -18.93
C LEU A 67 -15.56 -41.12 -19.49
N THR A 68 -15.11 -41.84 -20.50
CA THR A 68 -13.94 -41.49 -21.29
C THR A 68 -14.35 -40.95 -22.67
N ILE A 69 -13.68 -39.90 -23.13
CA ILE A 69 -13.83 -39.31 -24.45
C ILE A 69 -12.49 -39.45 -25.18
N SER A 70 -12.49 -40.13 -26.33
CA SER A 70 -11.25 -40.49 -27.06
C SER A 70 -11.39 -40.41 -28.58
N THR A 71 -10.28 -40.56 -29.31
CA THR A 71 -10.31 -40.62 -30.80
C THR A 71 -10.72 -41.99 -31.33
N ILE A 72 -10.58 -43.02 -30.50
CA ILE A 72 -10.93 -44.39 -30.84
C ILE A 72 -12.46 -44.44 -31.03
N ALA A 73 -12.92 -45.19 -32.05
CA ALA A 73 -14.34 -45.48 -32.21
C ALA A 73 -14.93 -45.96 -30.87
N PRO A 74 -16.23 -45.75 -30.59
CA PRO A 74 -16.83 -46.24 -29.35
C PRO A 74 -16.65 -47.76 -29.27
N TYR A 75 -15.62 -48.17 -28.55
CA TYR A 75 -15.30 -49.55 -28.24
C TYR A 75 -15.47 -49.66 -26.73
N ASN A 76 -16.45 -50.46 -26.32
CA ASN A 76 -16.51 -50.99 -24.97
C ASN A 76 -16.69 -52.51 -25.10
N TYR A 77 -15.55 -53.21 -25.02
CA TYR A 77 -15.34 -54.66 -24.91
C TYR A 77 -15.84 -55.56 -26.03
N SER A 78 -15.01 -56.56 -26.34
CA SER A 78 -15.34 -57.64 -27.26
C SER A 78 -16.51 -58.43 -26.69
N PHE A 79 -17.49 -58.72 -27.55
CA PHE A 79 -18.62 -59.60 -27.27
C PHE A 79 -18.19 -61.03 -26.82
N LYS A 80 -16.87 -61.34 -26.78
CA LYS A 80 -16.32 -62.66 -26.44
C LYS A 80 -16.25 -62.95 -24.94
N GLU A 81 -16.33 -61.95 -24.05
CA GLU A 81 -16.22 -62.16 -22.60
C GLU A 81 -17.48 -61.70 -21.85
N GLY A 82 -18.60 -62.36 -22.12
CA GLY A 82 -19.69 -62.69 -21.18
C GLY A 82 -20.38 -61.65 -20.28
N ARG A 83 -19.69 -60.70 -19.64
CA ARG A 83 -20.27 -59.72 -18.70
C ARG A 83 -19.41 -58.44 -18.64
N PRO A 84 -20.01 -57.24 -18.74
CA PRO A 84 -19.26 -56.01 -18.48
C PRO A 84 -19.06 -55.89 -16.97
N GLU A 85 -17.87 -56.16 -16.46
CA GLU A 85 -17.54 -56.03 -15.03
C GLU A 85 -17.20 -54.61 -14.59
N SER A 86 -16.93 -53.68 -15.52
CA SER A 86 -16.40 -52.35 -15.18
C SER A 86 -17.37 -51.20 -15.45
N ASP A 87 -17.44 -50.23 -14.55
CA ASP A 87 -18.30 -49.03 -14.57
C ASP A 87 -17.76 -47.91 -15.50
N TYR A 88 -17.35 -48.25 -16.72
CA TYR A 88 -16.79 -47.29 -17.69
C TYR A 88 -17.64 -47.16 -18.98
N ALA A 89 -17.90 -45.92 -19.40
CA ALA A 89 -18.48 -45.54 -20.67
C ALA A 89 -17.41 -44.87 -21.58
N ASN A 90 -17.51 -45.07 -22.90
CA ASN A 90 -16.62 -44.42 -23.87
C ASN A 90 -17.43 -43.80 -25.01
N ILE A 91 -17.16 -42.53 -25.34
CA ILE A 91 -17.74 -41.83 -26.48
C ILE A 91 -16.60 -41.31 -27.37
N SER A 92 -16.71 -41.50 -28.69
CA SER A 92 -15.73 -40.91 -29.59
C SER A 92 -15.93 -39.40 -29.69
N ILE A 93 -14.83 -38.64 -29.71
CA ILE A 93 -14.90 -37.18 -29.83
C ILE A 93 -15.65 -36.77 -31.10
N LYS A 94 -15.42 -37.46 -32.22
CA LYS A 94 -16.12 -37.19 -33.48
C LYS A 94 -17.65 -37.26 -33.31
N ARG A 95 -18.13 -38.29 -32.59
CA ARG A 95 -19.57 -38.47 -32.36
C ARG A 95 -20.15 -37.38 -31.46
N LEU A 96 -19.42 -37.01 -30.40
CA LEU A 96 -19.82 -35.92 -29.53
C LEU A 96 -19.98 -34.60 -30.31
N ILE A 97 -19.05 -34.33 -31.22
CA ILE A 97 -19.05 -33.09 -32.02
C ILE A 97 -20.20 -33.08 -33.04
N GLU A 98 -20.46 -34.19 -33.74
CA GLU A 98 -21.64 -34.34 -34.61
C GLU A 98 -22.95 -34.07 -33.85
N GLU A 99 -23.01 -34.38 -32.56
CA GLU A 99 -24.17 -34.10 -31.73
C GLU A 99 -24.22 -32.63 -31.29
N ILE A 100 -23.09 -32.02 -30.95
CA ILE A 100 -23.02 -30.58 -30.59
C ILE A 100 -23.40 -29.67 -31.77
N GLU A 101 -23.16 -30.09 -33.01
CA GLU A 101 -23.56 -29.33 -34.21
C GLU A 101 -25.09 -29.25 -34.38
N LYS A 102 -25.85 -30.16 -33.76
CA LYS A 102 -27.31 -30.22 -33.84
C LYS A 102 -28.02 -29.48 -32.71
N GLY A 103 -27.31 -29.18 -31.62
CA GLY A 103 -27.90 -28.54 -30.46
C GLY A 103 -27.04 -28.66 -29.21
N PRO A 104 -27.50 -28.07 -28.08
CA PRO A 104 -26.83 -28.16 -26.79
C PRO A 104 -26.54 -29.61 -26.38
N VAL A 105 -25.38 -29.85 -25.77
CA VAL A 105 -25.03 -31.16 -25.20
C VAL A 105 -24.57 -31.00 -23.76
N THR A 106 -25.19 -31.76 -22.87
CA THR A 106 -24.77 -31.94 -21.48
C THR A 106 -24.38 -33.39 -21.27
N ILE A 107 -23.13 -33.57 -20.87
CA ILE A 107 -22.62 -34.83 -20.36
C ILE A 107 -22.69 -34.74 -18.84
N THR A 108 -23.47 -35.61 -18.23
CA THR A 108 -23.57 -35.72 -16.77
C THR A 108 -22.96 -37.04 -16.32
N THR A 109 -22.34 -37.06 -15.15
CA THR A 109 -22.10 -38.32 -14.42
C THR A 109 -22.60 -38.09 -13.01
N ALA A 110 -23.82 -38.55 -12.73
CA ALA A 110 -24.47 -38.39 -11.43
C ALA A 110 -24.83 -39.73 -10.81
N PHE A 111 -24.23 -40.03 -9.66
CA PHE A 111 -24.63 -41.18 -8.86
C PHE A 111 -25.54 -40.72 -7.72
N GLN A 112 -26.84 -40.93 -7.87
CA GLN A 112 -27.78 -40.73 -6.77
C GLN A 112 -27.78 -41.95 -5.84
N GLY A 113 -27.29 -41.78 -4.61
CA GLY A 113 -27.59 -42.69 -3.50
C GLY A 113 -26.46 -43.57 -2.96
N GLU A 114 -25.23 -43.49 -3.51
CA GLU A 114 -24.08 -44.23 -2.98
C GLU A 114 -22.95 -43.24 -2.60
N SER A 115 -22.53 -43.27 -1.34
CA SER A 115 -21.57 -42.32 -0.74
C SER A 115 -20.13 -42.46 -1.26
N GLU A 116 -19.87 -43.40 -2.18
CA GLU A 116 -18.53 -43.75 -2.66
C GLU A 116 -18.42 -43.76 -4.20
N ALA A 117 -19.42 -43.24 -4.91
CA ALA A 117 -19.43 -43.39 -6.36
C ALA A 117 -18.33 -42.56 -7.05
N THR A 118 -17.53 -43.23 -7.88
CA THR A 118 -16.27 -42.75 -8.46
C THR A 118 -16.42 -41.87 -9.69
N GLY A 119 -17.66 -41.54 -10.09
CA GLY A 119 -17.97 -40.90 -11.38
C GLY A 119 -16.97 -39.82 -11.80
N SER A 120 -16.51 -39.92 -13.05
CA SER A 120 -15.49 -39.06 -13.62
C SER A 120 -15.73 -38.83 -15.12
N ILE A 121 -15.25 -37.71 -15.65
CA ILE A 121 -15.26 -37.41 -17.09
C ILE A 121 -13.84 -37.14 -17.57
N HIS A 122 -13.32 -37.99 -18.46
CA HIS A 122 -11.93 -37.96 -18.91
C HIS A 122 -11.84 -37.71 -20.43
N LEU A 123 -11.36 -36.53 -20.85
CA LEU A 123 -10.91 -36.29 -22.22
C LEU A 123 -9.47 -36.75 -22.36
N LYS A 124 -9.22 -37.81 -23.14
CA LYS A 124 -7.87 -38.37 -23.31
C LYS A 124 -6.92 -37.43 -24.05
N GLY A 125 -5.62 -37.60 -23.81
CA GLY A 125 -4.55 -36.78 -24.40
C GLY A 125 -4.35 -36.94 -25.91
N ASP A 126 -4.84 -38.04 -26.50
CA ASP A 126 -4.85 -38.24 -27.95
C ASP A 126 -5.93 -37.41 -28.66
N VAL A 127 -6.91 -36.85 -27.92
CA VAL A 127 -7.93 -35.98 -28.49
C VAL A 127 -7.32 -34.64 -28.84
N ALA A 128 -7.37 -34.27 -30.12
CA ALA A 128 -7.10 -32.92 -30.59
C ALA A 128 -8.17 -32.53 -31.62
N HIS A 129 -9.10 -31.67 -31.21
CA HIS A 129 -10.25 -31.34 -32.06
C HIS A 129 -10.65 -29.87 -31.98
N THR A 130 -11.00 -29.33 -33.13
CA THR A 130 -11.60 -28.00 -33.28
C THR A 130 -12.99 -28.17 -33.89
N TYR A 131 -13.99 -27.52 -33.30
CA TYR A 131 -15.34 -27.47 -33.82
C TYR A 131 -15.86 -26.04 -33.83
N ASN A 132 -16.97 -25.80 -34.53
CA ASN A 132 -17.57 -24.48 -34.65
C ASN A 132 -19.07 -24.60 -34.40
N SER A 133 -19.47 -24.53 -33.12
CA SER A 133 -20.88 -24.61 -32.74
C SER A 133 -21.31 -23.40 -31.92
N PRO A 134 -22.51 -22.84 -32.19
CA PRO A 134 -23.11 -21.83 -31.34
C PRO A 134 -23.69 -22.40 -30.04
N TYR A 135 -23.77 -23.73 -29.92
CA TYR A 135 -24.41 -24.41 -28.81
C TYR A 135 -23.42 -24.73 -27.69
N PRO A 136 -23.88 -24.72 -26.41
CA PRO A 136 -23.03 -25.03 -25.28
C PRO A 136 -22.66 -26.52 -25.23
N LEU A 137 -21.42 -26.78 -24.80
CA LEU A 137 -20.95 -28.10 -24.37
C LEU A 137 -20.71 -28.07 -22.86
N ILE A 138 -21.50 -28.85 -22.12
CA ILE A 138 -21.48 -28.89 -20.66
C ILE A 138 -20.97 -30.25 -20.20
N PHE A 139 -19.90 -30.25 -19.41
CA PHE A 139 -19.46 -31.41 -18.64
C PHE A 139 -19.88 -31.21 -17.18
N ASN A 140 -20.66 -32.11 -16.63
CA ASN A 140 -21.24 -32.02 -15.29
C ASN A 140 -20.97 -33.31 -14.50
N CYS A 141 -19.93 -33.30 -13.66
CA CYS A 141 -19.51 -34.46 -12.88
C CYS A 141 -19.78 -34.21 -11.39
N SER A 142 -20.71 -34.95 -10.78
CA SER A 142 -20.90 -34.91 -9.32
C SER A 142 -20.12 -35.99 -8.59
N GLY A 143 -19.52 -36.94 -9.31
CA GLY A 143 -18.66 -37.98 -8.73
C GLY A 143 -17.30 -37.45 -8.25
N ALA A 144 -16.69 -38.20 -7.34
CA ALA A 144 -15.44 -37.81 -6.68
C ALA A 144 -14.22 -37.76 -7.63
N GLY A 145 -14.28 -38.45 -8.78
CA GLY A 145 -13.20 -38.45 -9.77
C GLY A 145 -13.11 -37.15 -10.58
N GLY A 146 -14.18 -36.35 -10.64
CA GLY A 146 -14.17 -35.03 -11.25
C GLY A 146 -14.01 -35.05 -12.78
N ILE A 147 -13.54 -33.94 -13.33
CA ILE A 147 -13.33 -33.75 -14.78
C ILE A 147 -11.83 -33.66 -15.07
N ALA A 148 -11.32 -34.48 -15.97
CA ALA A 148 -9.92 -34.45 -16.41
C ALA A 148 -9.84 -34.20 -17.93
N ILE A 149 -9.24 -33.07 -18.33
CA ILE A 149 -9.04 -32.67 -19.72
C ILE A 149 -7.56 -32.75 -20.08
N ASN A 150 -7.14 -33.89 -20.64
CA ASN A 150 -5.75 -34.11 -21.05
C ASN A 150 -5.48 -33.77 -22.53
N GLY A 151 -6.52 -33.73 -23.36
CA GLY A 151 -6.46 -33.44 -24.79
C GLY A 151 -6.64 -31.96 -25.14
N LYS A 152 -6.70 -31.66 -26.44
CA LYS A 152 -7.02 -30.34 -26.99
C LYS A 152 -8.46 -30.29 -27.50
N LEU A 153 -9.23 -29.37 -26.95
CA LEU A 153 -10.62 -29.11 -27.32
C LEU A 153 -10.80 -27.62 -27.61
N LYS A 154 -11.17 -27.28 -28.84
CA LYS A 154 -11.37 -25.89 -29.27
C LYS A 154 -12.75 -25.68 -29.88
N ASN A 155 -13.52 -24.72 -29.39
CA ASN A 155 -14.72 -24.21 -30.05
C ASN A 155 -14.44 -22.84 -30.69
N GLU A 156 -14.54 -22.75 -32.01
CA GLU A 156 -14.47 -21.47 -32.75
C GLU A 156 -15.83 -20.76 -32.84
N GLY A 157 -16.92 -21.46 -32.50
CA GLY A 157 -18.27 -20.92 -32.47
C GLY A 157 -18.55 -20.08 -31.22
N SER A 158 -19.79 -19.56 -31.14
CA SER A 158 -20.22 -18.74 -30.01
C SER A 158 -20.64 -19.53 -28.76
N GLY A 159 -20.76 -20.85 -28.85
CA GLY A 159 -21.21 -21.69 -27.75
C GLY A 159 -20.15 -21.80 -26.64
N PRO A 160 -20.53 -21.69 -25.36
CA PRO A 160 -19.58 -21.81 -24.25
C PRO A 160 -19.16 -23.27 -24.04
N ILE A 161 -17.96 -23.45 -23.47
CA ILE A 161 -17.52 -24.73 -22.88
C ILE A 161 -17.63 -24.58 -21.37
N ILE A 162 -18.43 -25.45 -20.73
CA ILE A 162 -18.71 -25.35 -19.29
C ILE A 162 -18.27 -26.63 -18.58
N LEU A 163 -17.35 -26.51 -17.62
CA LEU A 163 -16.80 -27.60 -16.81
C LEU A 163 -17.33 -27.47 -15.37
N LYS A 164 -18.21 -28.38 -14.94
CA LYS A 164 -18.81 -28.39 -13.61
C LYS A 164 -18.46 -29.67 -12.88
N GLY A 165 -17.67 -29.58 -11.82
CA GLY A 165 -17.45 -30.72 -10.94
C GLY A 165 -16.82 -30.33 -9.62
N HIS A 166 -16.67 -31.27 -8.70
CA HIS A 166 -15.96 -30.99 -7.44
C HIS A 166 -14.48 -30.65 -7.70
N ALA A 167 -13.85 -31.38 -8.63
CA ALA A 167 -12.50 -31.15 -9.12
C ALA A 167 -12.47 -31.10 -10.65
N VAL A 168 -11.72 -30.15 -11.20
CA VAL A 168 -11.50 -29.97 -12.64
C VAL A 168 -9.99 -29.88 -12.89
N ASP A 169 -9.44 -30.85 -13.61
CA ASP A 169 -8.01 -30.95 -13.95
C ASP A 169 -7.80 -30.73 -15.46
N VAL A 170 -7.17 -29.63 -15.84
CA VAL A 170 -6.86 -29.27 -17.23
C VAL A 170 -5.35 -29.40 -17.45
N LYS A 171 -4.95 -30.48 -18.13
CA LYS A 171 -3.55 -30.73 -18.54
C LYS A 171 -3.31 -30.45 -20.02
N GLY A 172 -4.36 -30.51 -20.84
CA GLY A 172 -4.32 -30.22 -22.27
C GLY A 172 -4.68 -28.76 -22.58
N THR A 173 -5.38 -28.53 -23.70
CA THR A 173 -5.81 -27.19 -24.11
C THR A 173 -7.33 -27.14 -24.19
N VAL A 174 -7.97 -26.20 -23.51
CA VAL A 174 -9.39 -25.87 -23.70
C VAL A 174 -9.48 -24.45 -24.24
N SER A 175 -10.10 -24.28 -25.41
CA SER A 175 -10.27 -22.96 -26.01
C SER A 175 -11.69 -22.74 -26.52
N GLY A 176 -12.23 -21.54 -26.31
CA GLY A 176 -13.60 -21.20 -26.70
C GLY A 176 -13.84 -19.70 -26.66
N LYS A 177 -14.98 -19.24 -27.20
CA LYS A 177 -15.37 -17.82 -27.03
C LYS A 177 -15.71 -17.50 -25.57
N GLU A 178 -16.29 -18.46 -24.86
CA GLU A 178 -16.59 -18.37 -23.43
C GLU A 178 -16.26 -19.72 -22.77
N ILE A 179 -15.58 -19.66 -21.63
CA ILE A 179 -15.25 -20.84 -20.83
C ILE A 179 -15.71 -20.57 -19.40
N GLU A 180 -16.50 -21.50 -18.85
CA GLU A 180 -16.88 -21.49 -17.43
C GLU A 180 -16.33 -22.75 -16.75
N THR A 181 -15.72 -22.58 -15.58
CA THR A 181 -15.32 -23.68 -14.71
C THR A 181 -15.94 -23.49 -13.33
N ILE A 182 -16.53 -24.55 -12.78
CA ILE A 182 -17.11 -24.58 -11.44
C ILE A 182 -16.49 -25.75 -10.69
N GLY A 183 -15.87 -25.46 -9.53
CA GLY A 183 -15.14 -26.42 -8.70
C GLY A 183 -13.68 -26.07 -8.48
N PHE A 184 -12.97 -26.93 -7.73
CA PHE A 184 -11.53 -26.79 -7.53
C PHE A 184 -10.80 -27.02 -8.87
N LEU A 185 -10.15 -25.98 -9.40
CA LEU A 185 -9.43 -26.05 -10.67
C LEU A 185 -7.95 -26.34 -10.45
N THR A 186 -7.45 -27.41 -11.08
CA THR A 186 -6.02 -27.62 -11.33
C THR A 186 -5.77 -27.41 -12.82
N CYS A 187 -4.95 -26.43 -13.18
CA CYS A 187 -4.63 -26.13 -14.57
C CYS A 187 -3.11 -26.15 -14.78
N SER A 188 -2.62 -27.21 -15.41
CA SER A 188 -1.21 -27.35 -15.84
C SER A 188 -1.03 -27.17 -17.35
N GLY A 189 -2.13 -27.19 -18.10
CA GLY A 189 -2.16 -26.93 -19.54
C GLY A 189 -2.59 -25.50 -19.88
N GLU A 190 -3.49 -25.36 -20.84
CA GLU A 190 -3.93 -24.07 -21.39
C GLU A 190 -5.46 -23.93 -21.35
N LEU A 191 -5.95 -22.83 -20.78
CA LEU A 191 -7.37 -22.45 -20.79
C LEU A 191 -7.53 -21.07 -21.42
N HIS A 192 -8.00 -21.03 -22.66
CA HIS A 192 -8.01 -19.84 -23.52
C HIS A 192 -9.41 -19.46 -23.99
N GLY A 193 -10.01 -18.48 -23.30
CA GLY A 193 -11.35 -17.97 -23.61
C GLY A 193 -11.33 -16.65 -24.38
N GLY A 194 -12.41 -16.31 -25.06
CA GLY A 194 -12.77 -14.91 -25.30
C GLY A 194 -13.05 -14.24 -23.95
N ALA A 195 -13.97 -14.81 -23.17
CA ALA A 195 -14.17 -14.58 -21.74
C ALA A 195 -13.93 -15.88 -20.95
N VAL A 196 -13.44 -15.77 -19.73
CA VAL A 196 -13.18 -16.92 -18.83
C VAL A 196 -13.78 -16.63 -17.46
N LYS A 197 -14.56 -17.56 -16.93
CA LYS A 197 -15.18 -17.46 -15.60
C LYS A 197 -14.88 -18.72 -14.79
N ILE A 198 -14.26 -18.54 -13.64
CA ILE A 198 -13.89 -19.62 -12.73
C ILE A 198 -14.61 -19.37 -11.40
N LEU A 199 -15.41 -20.33 -10.98
CA LEU A 199 -16.18 -20.33 -9.74
C LEU A 199 -15.62 -21.45 -8.84
N SER A 200 -14.82 -21.11 -7.85
CA SER A 200 -14.23 -22.11 -6.95
C SER A 200 -14.29 -21.68 -5.49
N GLU A 201 -15.06 -22.40 -4.67
CA GLU A 201 -15.14 -22.18 -3.22
C GLU A 201 -13.89 -22.66 -2.47
N LEU A 202 -13.11 -23.57 -3.08
CA LEU A 202 -11.96 -24.23 -2.47
C LEU A 202 -10.61 -23.70 -2.99
N GLY A 203 -10.63 -22.74 -3.93
CA GLY A 203 -9.43 -22.19 -4.56
C GLY A 203 -8.98 -22.98 -5.80
N GLY A 204 -7.68 -23.09 -6.04
CA GLY A 204 -7.17 -23.79 -7.22
C GLY A 204 -5.67 -23.69 -7.38
N ILE A 205 -5.13 -24.44 -8.34
CA ILE A 205 -3.70 -24.49 -8.67
C ILE A 205 -3.55 -24.21 -10.16
N VAL A 206 -2.72 -23.23 -10.52
CA VAL A 206 -2.43 -22.86 -11.90
C VAL A 206 -0.93 -22.89 -12.13
N SER A 207 -0.45 -23.96 -12.78
CA SER A 207 0.94 -24.06 -13.24
C SER A 207 1.08 -23.91 -14.76
N GLY A 208 -0.05 -23.90 -15.47
CA GLY A 208 -0.15 -23.64 -16.89
C GLY A 208 -0.54 -22.20 -17.19
N LYS A 209 -1.35 -22.01 -18.24
CA LYS A 209 -1.80 -20.68 -18.68
C LYS A 209 -3.32 -20.59 -18.73
N ILE A 210 -3.87 -19.58 -18.08
CA ILE A 210 -5.27 -19.19 -18.18
C ILE A 210 -5.34 -17.77 -18.72
N SER A 211 -5.99 -17.59 -19.87
CA SER A 211 -6.11 -16.24 -20.44
C SER A 211 -7.43 -15.96 -21.14
N ALA A 212 -7.89 -14.71 -21.04
CA ALA A 212 -9.01 -14.19 -21.81
C ALA A 212 -8.52 -13.22 -22.91
N ALA A 213 -8.99 -13.41 -24.15
CA ALA A 213 -8.49 -12.68 -25.32
C ALA A 213 -9.22 -11.36 -25.57
N TYR A 214 -10.54 -11.33 -25.45
CA TYR A 214 -11.40 -10.19 -25.86
C TYR A 214 -12.56 -9.92 -24.89
N GLY A 215 -12.46 -10.49 -23.70
CA GLY A 215 -13.50 -10.51 -22.68
C GLY A 215 -12.85 -10.63 -21.29
N PRO A 216 -13.65 -10.50 -20.22
CA PRO A 216 -13.12 -10.50 -18.87
C PRO A 216 -12.64 -11.89 -18.46
N LEU A 217 -11.68 -11.89 -17.53
CA LEU A 217 -11.32 -13.06 -16.75
C LEU A 217 -11.80 -12.85 -15.32
N PHE A 218 -12.71 -13.71 -14.88
CA PHE A 218 -13.23 -13.71 -13.52
C PHE A 218 -12.78 -14.95 -12.77
N TRP A 219 -12.24 -14.75 -11.58
CA TRP A 219 -12.06 -15.78 -10.57
C TRP A 219 -12.86 -15.41 -9.33
N TYR A 220 -13.97 -16.11 -9.08
CA TYR A 220 -14.82 -15.90 -7.92
C TYR A 220 -14.76 -17.11 -6.99
N GLY A 221 -14.66 -16.85 -5.70
CA GLY A 221 -14.89 -17.84 -4.65
C GLY A 221 -13.85 -17.79 -3.54
N GLY A 222 -13.86 -18.81 -2.68
CA GLY A 222 -13.07 -18.89 -1.46
C GLY A 222 -11.79 -19.71 -1.61
N GLY A 223 -11.21 -20.09 -0.46
CA GLY A 223 -10.04 -20.94 -0.39
C GLY A 223 -8.75 -20.29 -0.90
N HIS A 224 -7.79 -21.13 -1.27
CA HIS A 224 -6.43 -20.72 -1.63
C HIS A 224 -6.19 -20.93 -3.13
N LEU A 225 -5.92 -19.83 -3.85
CA LEU A 225 -5.43 -19.88 -5.22
C LEU A 225 -3.90 -19.85 -5.22
N VAL A 226 -3.27 -20.87 -5.82
CA VAL A 226 -1.82 -20.94 -6.05
C VAL A 226 -1.54 -20.84 -7.54
N VAL A 227 -0.70 -19.90 -7.94
CA VAL A 227 -0.15 -19.82 -9.30
C VAL A 227 1.34 -20.16 -9.20
N ASP A 228 1.75 -21.30 -9.74
CA ASP A 228 3.09 -21.86 -9.59
C ASP A 228 3.78 -21.98 -10.95
N GLY A 229 4.61 -20.98 -11.29
CA GLY A 229 5.22 -20.85 -12.61
C GLY A 229 4.24 -20.57 -13.76
N GLY A 230 2.94 -20.52 -13.48
CA GLY A 230 1.87 -20.29 -14.44
C GLY A 230 1.58 -18.82 -14.75
N GLU A 231 0.66 -18.62 -15.70
CA GLU A 231 0.18 -17.31 -16.14
C GLU A 231 -1.34 -17.21 -15.98
N LEU A 232 -1.82 -16.13 -15.37
CA LEU A 232 -3.25 -15.80 -15.28
C LEU A 232 -3.48 -14.34 -15.71
N GLY A 233 -4.19 -14.11 -16.80
CA GLY A 233 -4.34 -12.74 -17.29
C GLY A 233 -5.28 -12.52 -18.45
N THR A 234 -5.40 -11.25 -18.85
CA THR A 234 -6.18 -10.85 -20.03
C THR A 234 -5.27 -10.22 -21.08
N MET A 235 -5.48 -10.61 -22.34
CA MET A 235 -4.76 -10.07 -23.51
C MET A 235 -5.47 -8.85 -24.12
N GLY A 236 -6.76 -8.66 -23.78
CA GLY A 236 -7.63 -7.63 -24.34
C GLY A 236 -7.81 -6.38 -23.47
N GLN A 237 -8.92 -5.69 -23.71
CA GLN A 237 -9.32 -4.45 -23.02
C GLN A 237 -10.16 -4.72 -21.76
N ASP A 238 -10.50 -5.97 -21.49
CA ASP A 238 -11.34 -6.35 -20.36
C ASP A 238 -10.54 -6.77 -19.13
N ALA A 239 -11.15 -6.57 -17.97
CA ALA A 239 -10.51 -6.69 -16.67
C ALA A 239 -10.17 -8.14 -16.29
N LEU A 240 -9.11 -8.29 -15.50
CA LEU A 240 -8.89 -9.44 -14.63
C LEU A 240 -9.45 -9.12 -13.25
N THR A 241 -10.41 -9.90 -12.78
CA THR A 241 -10.99 -9.74 -11.44
C THR A 241 -10.89 -11.05 -10.67
N ILE A 242 -10.23 -10.99 -9.52
CA ILE A 242 -10.10 -12.08 -8.54
C ILE A 242 -10.81 -11.61 -7.27
N GLN A 243 -11.80 -12.36 -6.79
CA GLN A 243 -12.62 -11.93 -5.66
C GLN A 243 -12.97 -13.08 -4.70
N GLY A 244 -12.87 -12.78 -3.40
CA GLY A 244 -13.38 -13.63 -2.31
C GLY A 244 -12.37 -14.63 -1.73
N LEU A 245 -11.11 -14.61 -2.20
CA LEU A 245 -10.10 -15.59 -1.81
C LEU A 245 -9.68 -15.47 -0.35
N GLU A 246 -9.42 -16.61 0.27
CA GLU A 246 -8.75 -16.67 1.56
C GLU A 246 -7.26 -16.40 1.41
N ALA A 247 -6.62 -16.89 0.35
CA ALA A 247 -5.23 -16.57 0.05
C ALA A 247 -4.96 -16.64 -1.45
N LEU A 248 -3.95 -15.89 -1.88
CA LEU A 248 -3.45 -15.91 -3.25
C LEU A 248 -1.93 -15.96 -3.22
N THR A 249 -1.36 -17.02 -3.75
CA THR A 249 0.10 -17.24 -3.78
C THR A 249 0.58 -17.29 -5.22
N LEU A 250 1.61 -16.52 -5.55
CA LEU A 250 2.33 -16.56 -6.81
C LEU A 250 3.77 -16.96 -6.52
N GLU A 251 4.23 -18.06 -7.13
CA GLU A 251 5.56 -18.59 -6.91
C GLU A 251 6.24 -18.96 -8.24
N ASN A 252 7.56 -19.15 -8.19
CA ASN A 252 8.36 -19.73 -9.29
C ASN A 252 8.20 -19.02 -10.64
N SER A 253 8.28 -17.68 -10.65
CA SER A 253 8.06 -16.84 -11.85
C SER A 253 6.62 -16.78 -12.35
N ALA A 254 5.65 -17.14 -11.51
CA ALA A 254 4.23 -16.93 -11.81
C ALA A 254 3.91 -15.46 -12.11
N ARG A 255 2.90 -15.25 -12.95
CA ARG A 255 2.52 -13.92 -13.43
C ARG A 255 1.01 -13.72 -13.44
N LEU A 256 0.57 -12.62 -12.82
CA LEU A 256 -0.74 -12.03 -13.11
C LEU A 256 -0.57 -10.85 -14.05
N PHE A 257 -1.41 -10.76 -15.08
CA PHE A 257 -1.29 -9.65 -16.02
C PHE A 257 -2.57 -9.15 -16.66
N THR A 258 -2.57 -7.87 -17.01
CA THR A 258 -3.53 -7.26 -17.95
C THR A 258 -2.81 -6.38 -18.96
N PHE A 259 -3.23 -6.44 -20.23
CA PHE A 259 -2.58 -5.70 -21.31
C PHE A 259 -3.17 -4.32 -21.60
N GLN A 260 -4.47 -4.09 -21.43
CA GLN A 260 -5.08 -2.77 -21.66
C GLN A 260 -6.19 -2.46 -20.66
N SER A 261 -6.19 -3.13 -19.50
CA SER A 261 -7.35 -3.18 -18.62
C SER A 261 -6.98 -3.23 -17.14
N ASN A 262 -8.00 -3.18 -16.30
CA ASN A 262 -7.86 -3.16 -14.86
C ASN A 262 -7.55 -4.56 -14.33
N LEU A 263 -6.66 -4.62 -13.33
CA LEU A 263 -6.47 -5.80 -12.50
C LEU A 263 -7.06 -5.51 -11.12
N THR A 264 -8.04 -6.30 -10.69
CA THR A 264 -8.68 -6.15 -9.37
C THR A 264 -8.55 -7.44 -8.57
N ILE A 265 -8.01 -7.32 -7.36
CA ILE A 265 -8.06 -8.35 -6.31
C ILE A 265 -8.89 -7.77 -5.17
N SER A 266 -10.06 -8.33 -4.88
CA SER A 266 -10.99 -7.80 -3.88
C SER A 266 -11.49 -8.87 -2.90
N ASP A 267 -11.93 -8.41 -1.73
CA ASP A 267 -12.37 -9.27 -0.62
C ASP A 267 -11.32 -10.32 -0.22
N LEU A 268 -10.03 -9.94 -0.22
CA LEU A 268 -8.95 -10.82 0.23
C LEU A 268 -9.01 -10.98 1.76
N ARG A 269 -9.16 -12.21 2.24
CA ARG A 269 -9.30 -12.51 3.68
C ARG A 269 -8.00 -12.90 4.38
N GLY A 270 -6.99 -13.33 3.64
CA GLY A 270 -5.68 -13.73 4.15
C GLY A 270 -4.55 -13.02 3.41
N ILE A 271 -3.55 -13.74 2.90
CA ILE A 271 -2.34 -13.11 2.36
C ILE A 271 -2.29 -13.25 0.84
N LEU A 272 -1.95 -12.14 0.17
CA LEU A 272 -1.43 -12.13 -1.19
C LEU A 272 0.11 -12.24 -1.08
N SER A 273 0.65 -13.39 -1.46
CA SER A 273 2.08 -13.69 -1.37
C SER A 273 2.69 -13.81 -2.77
N LEU A 274 3.78 -13.10 -3.01
CA LEU A 274 4.57 -13.22 -4.24
C LEU A 274 6.00 -13.60 -3.86
N ASP A 275 6.49 -14.74 -4.36
CA ASP A 275 7.90 -15.15 -4.29
C ASP A 275 8.46 -15.29 -5.71
N ARG A 276 9.42 -14.44 -6.05
CA ARG A 276 10.06 -14.38 -7.37
C ARG A 276 9.04 -14.33 -8.50
N SER A 277 7.99 -13.54 -8.32
CA SER A 277 6.81 -13.48 -9.20
C SER A 277 6.43 -12.05 -9.54
N SER A 278 5.47 -11.90 -10.47
CA SER A 278 5.07 -10.57 -10.94
C SER A 278 3.56 -10.37 -11.06
N ILE A 279 3.13 -9.14 -10.74
CA ILE A 279 1.83 -8.60 -11.09
C ILE A 279 2.07 -7.40 -12.00
N TYR A 280 1.49 -7.43 -13.20
CA TYR A 280 1.63 -6.37 -14.18
C TYR A 280 0.26 -5.89 -14.68
N SER A 281 -0.05 -4.61 -14.53
CA SER A 281 -1.31 -4.05 -15.03
C SER A 281 -1.06 -2.85 -15.95
N ASN A 282 -1.52 -2.93 -17.19
CA ASN A 282 -1.53 -1.76 -18.07
C ASN A 282 -2.69 -0.78 -17.81
N GLY A 283 -3.66 -1.18 -16.98
CA GLY A 283 -4.67 -0.29 -16.40
C GLY A 283 -4.47 -0.10 -14.90
N PRO A 284 -5.44 0.52 -14.22
CA PRO A 284 -5.51 0.55 -12.76
C PRO A 284 -5.33 -0.84 -12.12
N LEU A 285 -4.46 -0.92 -11.12
CA LEU A 285 -4.32 -2.08 -10.24
C LEU A 285 -4.99 -1.75 -8.90
N SER A 286 -5.94 -2.59 -8.47
CA SER A 286 -6.61 -2.48 -7.18
C SER A 286 -6.45 -3.77 -6.38
N ILE A 287 -5.96 -3.67 -5.14
CA ILE A 287 -5.84 -4.79 -4.20
C ILE A 287 -6.52 -4.40 -2.90
N SER A 288 -7.53 -5.17 -2.48
CA SER A 288 -8.33 -4.82 -1.30
C SER A 288 -8.79 -6.03 -0.48
N GLY A 289 -8.84 -5.85 0.83
CA GLY A 289 -9.28 -6.88 1.77
C GLY A 289 -9.18 -6.41 3.22
N SER A 290 -10.29 -6.42 3.96
CA SER A 290 -10.34 -5.93 5.35
C SER A 290 -9.53 -6.79 6.33
N MET A 291 -9.24 -8.04 5.96
CA MET A 291 -8.33 -8.93 6.67
C MET A 291 -7.10 -9.30 5.83
N GLY A 292 -6.96 -8.68 4.66
CA GLY A 292 -5.92 -8.97 3.70
C GLY A 292 -4.56 -8.47 4.16
N GLY A 293 -3.49 -9.21 3.84
CA GLY A 293 -2.09 -8.79 3.93
C GLY A 293 -1.38 -8.96 2.58
N LEU A 294 -0.23 -8.30 2.42
CA LEU A 294 0.58 -8.38 1.20
C LEU A 294 2.03 -8.68 1.56
N SER A 295 2.58 -9.74 0.96
CA SER A 295 3.98 -10.14 1.11
C SER A 295 4.65 -10.22 -0.25
N LEU A 296 5.76 -9.49 -0.41
CA LEU A 296 6.58 -9.48 -1.62
C LEU A 296 7.99 -9.95 -1.28
N VAL A 297 8.45 -11.02 -1.93
CA VAL A 297 9.82 -11.54 -1.83
C VAL A 297 10.39 -11.64 -3.23
N GLU A 298 11.47 -10.89 -3.51
CA GLU A 298 12.14 -10.85 -4.82
C GLU A 298 11.18 -10.66 -6.01
N SER A 299 10.11 -9.88 -5.78
CA SER A 299 8.95 -9.80 -6.67
C SER A 299 8.74 -8.40 -7.23
N ARG A 300 7.94 -8.31 -8.30
CA ARG A 300 7.61 -7.04 -8.96
C ARG A 300 6.11 -6.84 -9.11
N VAL A 301 5.60 -5.75 -8.55
CA VAL A 301 4.23 -5.29 -8.76
C VAL A 301 4.29 -3.96 -9.50
N GLU A 302 3.72 -3.91 -10.70
CA GLU A 302 3.79 -2.75 -11.58
C GLU A 302 2.45 -2.42 -12.20
N ALA A 303 2.12 -1.13 -12.23
CA ALA A 303 1.05 -0.63 -13.06
C ALA A 303 1.48 0.61 -13.86
N THR A 304 1.14 0.63 -15.15
CA THR A 304 1.34 1.82 -16.01
C THR A 304 0.33 2.93 -15.74
N ASN A 305 -0.70 2.62 -14.96
CA ASN A 305 -1.70 3.55 -14.46
C ASN A 305 -1.51 3.75 -12.93
N GLN A 306 -2.61 3.86 -12.19
CA GLN A 306 -2.61 3.96 -10.72
C GLN A 306 -2.51 2.59 -10.03
N ILE A 307 -1.92 2.57 -8.84
CA ILE A 307 -1.97 1.45 -7.91
C ILE A 307 -2.76 1.88 -6.68
N ASN A 308 -3.80 1.14 -6.32
CA ASN A 308 -4.60 1.33 -5.12
C ASN A 308 -4.54 0.07 -4.25
N ILE A 309 -3.94 0.15 -3.07
CA ILE A 309 -3.84 -0.96 -2.12
C ILE A 309 -4.57 -0.56 -0.83
N ASN A 310 -5.56 -1.34 -0.42
CA ASN A 310 -6.30 -1.11 0.82
C ASN A 310 -6.48 -2.43 1.60
N LEU A 311 -5.59 -2.66 2.56
CA LEU A 311 -5.45 -3.92 3.27
C LEU A 311 -5.55 -3.70 4.77
N GLY A 312 -6.28 -4.56 5.47
CA GLY A 312 -6.46 -4.43 6.92
C GLY A 312 -5.29 -4.96 7.77
N ARG A 313 -4.38 -5.75 7.20
CA ARG A 313 -3.22 -6.32 7.91
C ARG A 313 -1.91 -5.63 7.48
N HIS A 314 -0.83 -6.39 7.40
CA HIS A 314 0.54 -5.92 7.17
C HIS A 314 0.91 -5.90 5.68
N PHE A 315 1.89 -5.06 5.35
CA PHE A 315 2.58 -5.08 4.07
C PHE A 315 4.07 -5.31 4.30
N HIS A 316 4.57 -6.46 3.85
CA HIS A 316 5.99 -6.83 3.94
C HIS A 316 6.60 -6.92 2.55
N SER A 317 7.79 -6.35 2.40
CA SER A 317 8.54 -6.38 1.16
C SER A 317 10.02 -6.65 1.44
N HIS A 318 10.55 -7.67 0.78
CA HIS A 318 11.97 -8.02 0.80
C HIS A 318 12.50 -8.06 -0.63
N SER A 319 13.48 -7.19 -0.93
CA SER A 319 14.14 -7.10 -2.24
C SER A 319 13.16 -7.05 -3.43
N SER A 320 12.04 -6.35 -3.25
CA SER A 320 10.93 -6.31 -4.22
C SER A 320 10.61 -4.90 -4.68
N THR A 321 10.00 -4.75 -5.85
CA THR A 321 9.62 -3.45 -6.42
C THR A 321 8.10 -3.32 -6.50
N LEU A 322 7.57 -2.22 -5.95
CA LEU A 322 6.21 -1.75 -6.16
C LEU A 322 6.25 -0.43 -6.93
N PHE A 323 5.81 -0.43 -8.19
CA PHE A 323 5.98 0.70 -9.10
C PHE A 323 4.69 1.14 -9.77
N ALA A 324 4.32 2.42 -9.60
CA ALA A 324 3.20 3.05 -10.28
C ALA A 324 3.67 4.23 -11.14
N HIS A 325 3.18 4.30 -12.38
CA HIS A 325 3.42 5.45 -13.26
C HIS A 325 2.50 6.65 -12.93
N LEU A 326 1.25 6.37 -12.58
CA LEU A 326 0.32 7.38 -12.03
C LEU A 326 0.33 7.28 -10.48
N PRO A 327 -0.52 8.04 -9.74
CA PRO A 327 -0.46 8.04 -8.29
C PRO A 327 -0.56 6.63 -7.69
N LEU A 328 0.27 6.38 -6.69
CA LEU A 328 0.19 5.21 -5.82
C LEU A 328 -0.53 5.60 -4.54
N SER A 329 -1.62 4.91 -4.22
CA SER A 329 -2.33 5.03 -2.95
C SER A 329 -2.27 3.71 -2.20
N MET A 330 -1.80 3.75 -0.96
CA MET A 330 -1.69 2.57 -0.10
C MET A 330 -2.24 2.90 1.30
N THR A 331 -3.19 2.10 1.78
CA THR A 331 -3.71 2.14 3.15
C THR A 331 -3.57 0.75 3.77
N ILE A 332 -2.83 0.68 4.87
CA ILE A 332 -2.48 -0.56 5.58
C ILE A 332 -2.99 -0.46 7.02
N GLY A 333 -3.76 -1.45 7.45
CA GLY A 333 -4.38 -1.47 8.78
C GLY A 333 -3.44 -1.84 9.93
N SER A 334 -2.20 -2.26 9.61
CA SER A 334 -1.13 -2.60 10.55
C SER A 334 0.21 -2.07 10.01
N ASP A 335 1.29 -2.86 10.08
CA ASP A 335 2.66 -2.42 9.82
C ASP A 335 3.06 -2.49 8.35
N ILE A 336 3.99 -1.62 7.97
CA ILE A 336 4.69 -1.63 6.69
C ILE A 336 6.19 -1.88 6.96
N MET A 337 6.72 -2.95 6.38
CA MET A 337 8.13 -3.34 6.55
C MET A 337 8.81 -3.52 5.19
N LEU A 338 9.87 -2.75 4.94
CA LEU A 338 10.72 -2.85 3.75
C LEU A 338 12.14 -3.28 4.14
N SER A 339 12.70 -4.26 3.45
CA SER A 339 14.05 -4.80 3.70
C SER A 339 14.77 -5.19 2.41
N GLY A 340 16.05 -5.55 2.49
CA GLY A 340 16.88 -5.83 1.33
C GLY A 340 16.99 -4.63 0.39
N THR A 341 16.69 -4.82 -0.89
CA THR A 341 16.66 -3.74 -1.91
C THR A 341 15.24 -3.30 -2.27
N SER A 342 14.29 -3.42 -1.34
CA SER A 342 12.89 -3.11 -1.63
C SER A 342 12.65 -1.66 -2.02
N GLU A 343 11.83 -1.44 -3.03
CA GLU A 343 11.52 -0.12 -3.57
C GLU A 343 10.01 0.09 -3.71
N ILE A 344 9.49 1.16 -3.11
CA ILE A 344 8.18 1.72 -3.46
C ILE A 344 8.41 2.98 -4.30
N ARG A 345 7.90 3.00 -5.52
CA ARG A 345 8.09 4.11 -6.46
C ARG A 345 6.79 4.56 -7.11
N GLY A 346 6.58 5.87 -7.12
CA GLY A 346 5.46 6.52 -7.80
C GLY A 346 5.96 7.76 -8.55
N THR A 347 5.72 7.84 -9.86
CA THR A 347 6.19 9.02 -10.63
C THR A 347 5.26 10.22 -10.54
N SER A 348 4.00 10.03 -10.14
CA SER A 348 2.95 11.06 -10.12
C SER A 348 2.32 11.28 -8.74
N GLY A 349 3.02 10.92 -7.66
CA GLY A 349 2.50 10.99 -6.30
C GLY A 349 2.54 9.65 -5.59
N ILE A 350 2.76 9.70 -4.29
CA ILE A 350 2.58 8.55 -3.38
C ILE A 350 1.81 9.06 -2.16
N SER A 351 0.70 8.41 -1.86
CA SER A 351 -0.03 8.54 -0.60
C SER A 351 0.02 7.20 0.11
N LEU A 352 0.70 7.13 1.25
CA LEU A 352 0.82 5.92 2.05
C LEU A 352 0.36 6.20 3.47
N SER A 353 -0.58 5.38 3.94
CA SER A 353 -1.13 5.44 5.28
C SER A 353 -1.00 4.08 5.95
N SER A 354 -0.50 4.06 7.18
CA SER A 354 -0.43 2.87 8.04
C SER A 354 -1.00 3.22 9.41
N LYS A 355 -1.80 2.34 9.99
CA LYS A 355 -2.23 2.48 11.39
C LYS A 355 -1.15 2.06 12.39
N GLY A 356 -0.23 1.20 11.98
CA GLY A 356 0.88 0.70 12.80
C GLY A 356 2.18 1.46 12.54
N CYS A 357 3.28 0.71 12.44
CA CYS A 357 4.63 1.21 12.22
C CYS A 357 5.06 1.16 10.74
N LEU A 358 5.97 2.07 10.37
CA LEU A 358 6.71 2.05 9.10
C LEU A 358 8.18 1.78 9.39
N ALA A 359 8.70 0.63 8.94
CA ALA A 359 10.10 0.26 9.11
C ALA A 359 10.79 0.05 7.76
N LEU A 360 11.88 0.77 7.52
CA LEU A 360 12.74 0.59 6.36
C LEU A 360 14.13 0.16 6.83
N ALA A 361 14.65 -0.92 6.24
CA ALA A 361 15.98 -1.45 6.54
C ALA A 361 16.81 -1.64 5.25
N ASP A 362 18.07 -2.00 5.42
CA ASP A 362 19.04 -2.27 4.36
C ASP A 362 19.16 -1.13 3.33
N GLN A 363 18.88 -1.41 2.06
CA GLN A 363 18.93 -0.44 0.95
C GLN A 363 17.52 -0.10 0.46
N SER A 364 16.50 -0.29 1.31
CA SER A 364 15.12 -0.04 0.92
C SER A 364 14.83 1.44 0.73
N ILE A 365 13.92 1.76 -0.20
CA ILE A 365 13.60 3.14 -0.56
C ILE A 365 12.11 3.33 -0.86
N ILE A 366 11.56 4.43 -0.36
CA ILE A 366 10.27 4.99 -0.84
C ILE A 366 10.60 6.26 -1.61
N LYS A 367 10.31 6.32 -2.91
CA LYS A 367 10.63 7.49 -3.73
C LYS A 367 9.52 7.92 -4.69
N GLY A 368 9.24 9.23 -4.73
CA GLY A 368 8.27 9.80 -5.64
C GLY A 368 8.09 11.29 -5.43
N LYS A 369 7.63 11.99 -6.47
CA LYS A 369 7.28 13.42 -6.37
C LYS A 369 5.94 13.58 -5.68
N GLY A 370 5.81 14.49 -4.71
CA GLY A 370 4.55 14.68 -3.98
C GLY A 370 4.27 13.51 -3.05
N LEU A 371 5.22 13.24 -2.15
CA LEU A 371 5.17 12.13 -1.21
C LEU A 371 4.40 12.53 0.05
N SER A 372 3.37 11.78 0.42
CA SER A 372 2.61 11.95 1.64
C SER A 372 2.56 10.64 2.42
N LEU A 373 3.17 10.63 3.60
CA LEU A 373 3.25 9.49 4.50
C LEU A 373 2.55 9.80 5.82
N VAL A 374 1.60 8.96 6.22
CA VAL A 374 0.89 9.07 7.51
C VAL A 374 0.99 7.74 8.24
N VAL A 375 1.67 7.73 9.39
CA VAL A 375 1.96 6.53 10.17
C VAL A 375 1.37 6.70 11.56
N GLY A 376 0.50 5.79 11.97
CA GLY A 376 -0.24 5.86 13.23
C GLY A 376 0.66 5.74 14.46
N GLU A 377 1.72 4.94 14.37
CA GLU A 377 2.67 4.73 15.47
C GLU A 377 4.05 5.33 15.13
N SER A 378 5.05 4.49 14.87
CA SER A 378 6.44 4.90 14.71
C SER A 378 6.98 4.68 13.31
N THR A 379 7.85 5.57 12.86
CA THR A 379 8.60 5.45 11.61
C THR A 379 10.08 5.25 11.92
N SER A 380 10.70 4.21 11.37
CA SER A 380 12.11 3.88 11.60
C SER A 380 12.84 3.61 10.28
N LEU A 381 13.96 4.29 10.08
CA LEU A 381 14.86 4.12 8.94
C LEU A 381 16.20 3.61 9.46
N PHE A 382 16.61 2.43 9.00
CA PHE A 382 17.84 1.78 9.43
C PHE A 382 18.86 1.65 8.31
N THR A 383 20.15 1.66 8.67
CA THR A 383 21.27 1.38 7.77
C THR A 383 21.37 2.35 6.59
N ARG A 384 21.04 1.95 5.34
CA ARG A 384 21.10 2.77 4.12
C ARG A 384 19.70 3.09 3.56
N SER A 385 18.65 2.94 4.36
CA SER A 385 17.27 3.12 3.89
C SER A 385 16.88 4.57 3.64
N GLN A 386 16.02 4.84 2.66
CA GLN A 386 15.72 6.20 2.24
C GLN A 386 14.23 6.48 2.03
N ILE A 387 13.83 7.71 2.33
CA ILE A 387 12.58 8.31 1.88
C ILE A 387 12.95 9.53 1.03
N ASP A 388 12.57 9.52 -0.25
CA ASP A 388 13.01 10.52 -1.23
C ASP A 388 11.84 11.13 -2.03
N GLY A 389 11.59 12.42 -1.80
CA GLY A 389 10.60 13.22 -2.54
C GLY A 389 10.98 13.50 -4.00
N MET A 390 12.13 13.01 -4.49
CA MET A 390 12.66 13.23 -5.84
C MET A 390 12.70 14.71 -6.26
N GLY A 391 13.08 15.58 -5.32
CA GLY A 391 13.06 17.04 -5.49
C GLY A 391 11.66 17.68 -5.47
N GLY A 392 10.59 16.91 -5.30
CA GLY A 392 9.23 17.39 -5.05
C GLY A 392 8.93 17.58 -3.55
N SER A 393 7.70 17.96 -3.22
CA SER A 393 7.26 18.06 -1.82
C SER A 393 7.20 16.69 -1.14
N LEU A 394 7.56 16.66 0.14
CA LEU A 394 7.49 15.50 1.02
C LEU A 394 6.83 15.90 2.34
N SER A 395 5.81 15.16 2.74
CA SER A 395 5.18 15.23 4.05
C SER A 395 5.27 13.88 4.75
N LEU A 396 5.72 13.87 6.00
CA LEU A 396 5.72 12.68 6.86
C LEU A 396 5.14 13.03 8.22
N THR A 397 4.06 12.36 8.58
CA THR A 397 3.46 12.42 9.92
C THR A 397 3.59 11.05 10.56
N THR A 398 4.19 10.99 11.76
CA THR A 398 4.22 9.80 12.60
C THR A 398 3.58 10.10 13.94
N GLY A 399 2.73 9.20 14.44
CA GLY A 399 1.99 9.41 15.68
C GLY A 399 2.87 9.49 16.92
N ASN A 400 3.91 8.64 17.00
CA ASN A 400 4.79 8.55 18.17
C ASN A 400 6.20 9.02 17.81
N ARG A 401 7.05 8.12 17.31
CA ARG A 401 8.49 8.36 17.16
C ARG A 401 8.95 8.27 15.71
N LEU A 402 9.84 9.18 15.31
CA LEU A 402 10.61 9.07 14.08
C LEU A 402 12.08 8.80 14.43
N THR A 403 12.61 7.67 13.98
CA THR A 403 14.02 7.29 14.19
C THR A 403 14.73 7.13 12.84
N ILE A 404 15.88 7.77 12.68
CA ILE A 404 16.78 7.59 11.53
C ILE A 404 18.14 7.17 12.07
N ASP A 405 18.46 5.88 11.95
CA ASP A 405 19.66 5.29 12.50
C ASP A 405 20.43 4.52 11.42
N GLY A 406 21.47 5.15 10.88
CA GLY A 406 22.40 4.44 10.02
C GLY A 406 23.08 5.29 8.97
N LYS A 407 24.21 4.75 8.50
CA LYS A 407 25.03 5.39 7.48
C LYS A 407 24.28 5.45 6.15
N ASN A 408 23.95 6.66 5.72
CA ASN A 408 23.14 6.97 4.54
C ASN A 408 21.63 6.71 4.71
N ALA A 409 21.15 6.46 5.94
CA ALA A 409 19.73 6.52 6.21
C ALA A 409 19.27 7.97 6.12
N SER A 410 18.25 8.27 5.31
CA SER A 410 17.87 9.66 5.06
C SER A 410 16.44 9.91 4.63
N ILE A 411 15.93 11.08 4.98
CA ILE A 411 14.72 11.67 4.40
C ILE A 411 15.14 12.91 3.59
N GLN A 412 14.81 12.95 2.30
CA GLN A 412 15.14 14.08 1.43
C GLN A 412 14.00 14.45 0.50
N GLY A 413 13.95 15.71 0.06
CA GLY A 413 12.90 16.23 -0.81
C GLY A 413 13.21 17.66 -1.26
N GLY A 414 12.40 18.20 -2.17
CA GLY A 414 12.46 19.60 -2.58
C GLY A 414 12.04 20.54 -1.45
N GLN A 415 10.86 20.30 -0.88
CA GLN A 415 10.36 20.87 0.37
C GLN A 415 10.02 19.71 1.31
N ILE A 416 10.29 19.88 2.60
CA ILE A 416 10.01 18.86 3.61
C ILE A 416 9.15 19.44 4.73
N THR A 417 8.10 18.70 5.08
CA THR A 417 7.33 18.88 6.32
C THR A 417 7.33 17.55 7.08
N ILE A 418 7.84 17.55 8.31
CA ILE A 418 7.86 16.37 9.18
C ILE A 418 7.18 16.69 10.50
N HIS A 419 6.29 15.81 10.94
CA HIS A 419 5.65 15.88 12.26
C HIS A 419 5.79 14.54 12.99
N ALA A 420 6.53 14.54 14.10
CA ALA A 420 6.58 13.45 15.05
C ALA A 420 5.78 13.82 16.30
N GLY A 421 4.75 13.05 16.64
CA GLY A 421 3.88 13.37 17.79
C GLY A 421 4.60 13.35 19.14
N GLU A 422 5.66 12.54 19.29
CA GLU A 422 6.54 12.55 20.46
C GLU A 422 7.98 12.93 20.08
N THR A 423 8.81 11.95 19.71
CA THR A 423 10.27 12.14 19.65
C THR A 423 10.78 11.94 18.23
N LEU A 424 11.70 12.80 17.82
CA LEU A 424 12.45 12.65 16.58
C LEU A 424 13.92 12.43 16.93
N THR A 425 14.49 11.30 16.52
CA THR A 425 15.87 10.92 16.80
C THR A 425 16.62 10.62 15.51
N LEU A 426 17.80 11.25 15.33
CA LEU A 426 18.74 10.92 14.27
C LEU A 426 20.06 10.49 14.88
N GLU A 427 20.55 9.31 14.50
CA GLU A 427 21.80 8.75 14.98
C GLU A 427 22.65 8.23 13.82
N ASN A 428 23.92 7.95 14.11
CA ASN A 428 24.80 7.22 13.21
C ASN A 428 24.75 7.68 11.75
N TYR A 429 24.95 9.00 11.52
CA TYR A 429 24.95 9.65 10.20
C TYR A 429 23.56 9.82 9.55
N GLY A 430 22.48 9.60 10.30
CA GLY A 430 21.11 9.85 9.86
C GLY A 430 20.90 11.30 9.39
N LYS A 431 20.15 11.49 8.30
CA LYS A 431 20.01 12.79 7.65
C LYS A 431 18.57 13.16 7.30
N ILE A 432 18.21 14.44 7.51
CA ILE A 432 17.02 15.05 6.89
C ILE A 432 17.48 16.25 6.04
N ALA A 433 17.03 16.33 4.78
CA ALA A 433 17.52 17.34 3.85
C ALA A 433 16.46 17.90 2.90
N SER A 434 16.15 19.19 3.04
CA SER A 434 15.39 19.94 2.04
C SER A 434 16.33 20.55 1.00
N GLN A 435 16.09 20.27 -0.27
CA GLN A 435 16.97 20.64 -1.37
C GLN A 435 16.67 22.03 -1.95
N GLN A 436 15.39 22.41 -2.02
CA GLN A 436 14.94 23.57 -2.81
C GLN A 436 14.05 24.54 -2.03
N GLY A 437 13.41 24.12 -0.95
CA GLY A 437 12.43 24.91 -0.22
C GLY A 437 12.54 24.77 1.29
N LEU A 438 11.44 25.09 1.98
CA LEU A 438 11.31 25.01 3.43
C LEU A 438 11.62 23.59 3.95
N ALA A 439 12.41 23.51 5.02
CA ALA A 439 12.43 22.36 5.90
C ALA A 439 11.69 22.73 7.19
N SER A 440 10.50 22.20 7.38
CA SER A 440 9.71 22.39 8.60
C SER A 440 9.62 21.06 9.35
N ILE A 441 10.10 21.04 10.59
CA ILE A 441 10.15 19.82 11.40
C ILE A 441 9.58 20.10 12.78
N THR A 442 8.60 19.30 13.17
CA THR A 442 7.96 19.34 14.48
C THR A 442 8.20 18.03 15.22
N ALA A 443 8.60 18.11 16.49
CA ALA A 443 8.71 16.97 17.39
C ALA A 443 8.07 17.32 18.74
N GLY A 444 7.02 16.60 19.15
CA GLY A 444 6.20 17.00 20.31
C GLY A 444 6.94 17.05 21.65
N ALA A 445 7.79 16.07 21.94
CA ALA A 445 8.47 15.86 23.22
C ALA A 445 9.99 16.03 23.16
N GLY A 446 10.63 15.84 22.00
CA GLY A 446 12.08 15.98 21.90
C GLY A 446 12.62 15.79 20.49
N LEU A 447 13.71 16.50 20.19
CA LEU A 447 14.48 16.35 18.95
C LEU A 447 15.94 16.08 19.31
N HIS A 448 16.45 14.92 18.93
CA HIS A 448 17.78 14.46 19.30
C HIS A 448 18.62 14.13 18.05
N LEU A 449 19.78 14.76 17.92
CA LEU A 449 20.78 14.46 16.91
C LEU A 449 22.06 14.00 17.61
N HIS A 450 22.50 12.79 17.27
CA HIS A 450 23.68 12.15 17.85
C HIS A 450 24.72 11.81 16.78
N SER A 451 25.96 11.56 17.21
CA SER A 451 27.06 11.14 16.34
C SER A 451 27.33 12.12 15.19
N GLN A 452 27.09 11.76 13.93
CA GLN A 452 27.26 12.64 12.76
C GLN A 452 25.91 12.97 12.07
N ALA A 453 24.82 12.88 12.82
CA ALA A 453 23.49 13.14 12.30
C ALA A 453 23.31 14.62 11.89
N SER A 454 22.50 14.87 10.86
CA SER A 454 22.28 16.25 10.41
C SER A 454 20.87 16.53 9.87
N ILE A 455 20.43 17.76 10.08
CA ILE A 455 19.26 18.33 9.42
C ILE A 455 19.72 19.53 8.61
N SER A 456 19.33 19.60 7.34
CA SER A 456 19.76 20.68 6.45
C SER A 456 18.67 21.22 5.54
N ALA A 457 18.72 22.52 5.25
CA ALA A 457 17.95 23.17 4.21
C ALA A 457 18.91 23.94 3.27
N SER A 458 18.88 23.63 1.97
CA SER A 458 19.75 24.28 0.98
C SER A 458 19.07 25.36 0.14
N GLY A 459 17.75 25.29 -0.06
CA GLY A 459 17.00 26.23 -0.91
C GLY A 459 15.95 27.08 -0.19
N GLY A 460 15.77 26.90 1.12
CA GLY A 460 14.78 27.64 1.90
C GLY A 460 15.12 27.66 3.40
N ASN A 461 14.22 28.22 4.21
CA ASN A 461 14.39 28.29 5.66
C ASN A 461 14.49 26.89 6.29
N LEU A 462 15.20 26.80 7.41
CA LEU A 462 15.10 25.68 8.33
C LEU A 462 14.30 26.11 9.56
N GLU A 463 13.17 25.46 9.79
CA GLU A 463 12.24 25.73 10.90
C GLU A 463 12.08 24.47 11.75
N LEU A 464 12.46 24.56 13.02
CA LEU A 464 12.34 23.47 13.99
C LEU A 464 11.42 23.88 15.14
N PHE A 465 10.44 23.04 15.46
CA PHE A 465 9.46 23.25 16.53
C PHE A 465 9.45 22.06 17.49
N VAL A 466 9.84 22.28 18.74
CA VAL A 466 9.93 21.27 19.80
C VAL A 466 9.17 21.74 21.05
N PRO A 467 7.83 21.82 21.02
CA PRO A 467 7.05 22.58 22.01
C PRO A 467 7.03 21.98 23.42
N GLY A 468 7.23 20.66 23.55
CA GLY A 468 7.12 19.95 24.82
C GLY A 468 8.45 19.57 25.47
N GLY A 469 9.58 19.79 24.80
CA GLY A 469 10.87 19.36 25.36
C GLY A 469 12.11 19.91 24.71
N ASN A 470 13.17 19.09 24.71
CA ASN A 470 14.54 19.53 24.44
C ASN A 470 14.94 19.33 22.97
N LEU A 471 15.78 20.24 22.47
CA LEU A 471 16.62 19.98 21.30
C LEU A 471 18.01 19.59 21.79
N SER A 472 18.46 18.37 21.50
CA SER A 472 19.78 17.88 21.88
C SER A 472 20.64 17.62 20.66
N LEU A 473 21.81 18.25 20.61
CA LEU A 473 22.84 18.03 19.59
C LEU A 473 24.09 17.51 20.31
N SER A 474 24.53 16.30 19.95
CA SER A 474 25.73 15.69 20.52
C SER A 474 26.60 15.04 19.46
N GLY A 475 27.87 14.82 19.79
CA GLY A 475 28.86 14.41 18.81
C GLY A 475 29.04 15.47 17.72
N GLN A 476 29.45 15.06 16.52
CA GLN A 476 29.57 15.91 15.34
C GLN A 476 28.22 16.14 14.62
N SER A 477 27.11 16.19 15.38
CA SER A 477 25.79 16.44 14.81
C SER A 477 25.62 17.90 14.40
N ALA A 478 24.74 18.15 13.42
CA ALA A 478 24.62 19.49 12.87
C ALA A 478 23.22 19.90 12.37
N LEU A 479 22.90 21.17 12.58
CA LEU A 479 21.78 21.87 11.94
C LEU A 479 22.30 22.90 10.95
N HIS A 480 21.94 22.79 9.68
CA HIS A 480 22.47 23.64 8.61
C HIS A 480 21.37 24.34 7.81
N SER A 481 21.45 25.67 7.71
CA SER A 481 20.74 26.45 6.70
C SER A 481 21.75 27.10 5.77
N ASN A 482 21.82 26.66 4.51
CA ASN A 482 22.90 27.06 3.61
C ASN A 482 22.67 28.40 2.90
N SER A 483 21.43 28.87 2.82
CA SER A 483 21.06 30.04 2.01
C SER A 483 20.03 30.97 2.65
N HIS A 484 19.28 30.51 3.65
CA HIS A 484 18.17 31.26 4.24
C HIS A 484 18.23 31.27 5.77
N GLY A 485 17.21 31.84 6.41
CA GLY A 485 17.16 31.93 7.87
C GLY A 485 16.98 30.57 8.54
N MET A 486 17.30 30.54 9.83
CA MET A 486 17.00 29.41 10.70
C MET A 486 16.13 29.88 11.88
N ALA A 487 15.07 29.16 12.19
CA ALA A 487 14.23 29.43 13.35
C ALA A 487 14.08 28.16 14.20
N LEU A 488 14.47 28.25 15.46
CA LEU A 488 14.41 27.16 16.44
C LEU A 488 13.47 27.58 17.57
N TYR A 489 12.39 26.84 17.77
CA TYR A 489 11.41 27.07 18.83
C TYR A 489 11.36 25.86 19.75
N ILE A 490 11.84 26.01 20.98
CA ILE A 490 12.13 24.90 21.88
C ILE A 490 11.41 25.16 23.21
N GLY A 491 10.61 24.19 23.65
CA GLY A 491 9.77 24.28 24.84
C GLY A 491 10.54 24.18 26.15
N GLN A 492 11.70 23.52 26.14
CA GLN A 492 12.60 23.41 27.29
C GLN A 492 13.99 23.95 26.90
N SER A 493 14.98 23.07 26.75
CA SER A 493 16.40 23.44 26.61
C SER A 493 16.98 23.10 25.25
N LEU A 494 17.94 23.92 24.82
CA LEU A 494 18.87 23.58 23.75
C LEU A 494 20.16 23.05 24.39
N LEU A 495 20.43 21.76 24.19
CA LEU A 495 21.61 21.08 24.71
C LEU A 495 22.57 20.80 23.56
N MET A 496 23.82 21.24 23.67
CA MET A 496 24.87 21.05 22.66
C MET A 496 26.14 20.50 23.32
N ASP A 497 26.73 19.42 22.79
CA ASP A 497 28.00 18.88 23.25
C ASP A 497 28.90 18.30 22.13
N HIS A 498 30.13 17.90 22.49
CA HIS A 498 31.06 17.08 21.68
C HIS A 498 31.18 17.41 20.19
N PHE A 499 31.49 18.67 19.83
CA PHE A 499 31.66 19.14 18.44
C PHE A 499 30.38 19.36 17.63
N SER A 500 29.22 19.44 18.30
CA SER A 500 27.95 19.70 17.64
C SER A 500 27.87 21.14 17.12
N GLN A 501 27.13 21.35 16.02
CA GLN A 501 27.12 22.62 15.30
C GLN A 501 25.72 23.08 14.88
N ILE A 502 25.48 24.38 14.99
CA ILE A 502 24.38 25.08 14.32
C ILE A 502 25.02 26.06 13.35
N LYS A 503 24.70 25.97 12.06
CA LYS A 503 25.23 26.86 11.03
C LYS A 503 24.10 27.43 10.18
N SER A 504 24.05 28.75 10.10
CA SER A 504 23.16 29.47 9.19
C SER A 504 23.98 30.48 8.39
N VAL A 505 23.75 30.58 7.09
CA VAL A 505 24.46 31.55 6.22
C VAL A 505 23.49 32.52 5.55
N GLY A 506 22.17 32.38 5.77
CA GLY A 506 21.19 33.26 5.16
C GLY A 506 21.12 34.64 5.81
N GLU A 507 20.73 35.64 5.01
CA GLU A 507 20.65 37.06 5.42
C GLU A 507 19.74 37.28 6.64
N LYS A 508 18.68 36.46 6.78
CA LYS A 508 17.73 36.51 7.90
C LYS A 508 18.31 36.01 9.23
N GLY A 509 19.52 35.45 9.24
CA GLY A 509 20.19 35.04 10.47
C GLY A 509 19.63 33.77 11.09
N THR A 510 19.80 33.66 12.41
CA THR A 510 19.27 32.56 13.24
C THR A 510 18.52 33.11 14.42
N THR A 511 17.31 32.62 14.61
CA THR A 511 16.48 32.91 15.77
C THR A 511 16.31 31.65 16.60
N ILE A 512 16.62 31.73 17.89
CA ILE A 512 16.46 30.64 18.86
C ILE A 512 15.54 31.13 19.97
N VAL A 513 14.42 30.46 20.17
CA VAL A 513 13.45 30.75 21.24
C VAL A 513 13.39 29.54 22.16
N LEU A 514 13.72 29.75 23.44
CA LEU A 514 13.80 28.73 24.48
C LEU A 514 12.75 28.99 25.57
N ASP A 515 12.27 27.90 26.15
CA ASP A 515 11.34 27.88 27.28
C ASP A 515 10.04 28.67 27.03
N GLN A 516 9.21 28.14 26.14
CA GLN A 516 7.89 28.69 25.86
C GLN A 516 6.86 28.46 26.98
N ARG A 517 7.20 27.73 28.07
CA ARG A 517 6.22 27.27 29.07
C ARG A 517 6.63 27.49 30.53
N ASP A 518 7.64 28.32 30.80
CA ASP A 518 8.17 28.58 32.15
C ASP A 518 8.65 27.29 32.86
N LEU A 519 9.18 26.33 32.10
CA LEU A 519 9.66 25.04 32.61
C LEU A 519 11.11 25.11 33.12
N GLY A 520 11.75 26.28 33.09
CA GLY A 520 13.14 26.44 33.49
C GLY A 520 14.11 25.91 32.43
N GLY A 521 13.77 26.06 31.15
CA GLY A 521 14.63 25.68 30.03
C GLY A 521 15.76 26.68 29.78
N GLY A 522 16.88 26.23 29.21
CA GLY A 522 18.04 27.09 28.93
C GLY A 522 18.90 26.63 27.75
N LEU A 523 19.85 27.47 27.37
CA LEU A 523 20.89 27.19 26.39
C LEU A 523 22.11 26.60 27.09
N VAL A 524 22.39 25.32 26.88
CA VAL A 524 23.57 24.63 27.42
C VAL A 524 24.49 24.24 26.27
N MET A 525 25.63 24.91 26.15
CA MET A 525 26.66 24.64 25.16
C MET A 525 27.95 24.16 25.83
N GLY A 526 28.32 22.92 25.56
CA GLY A 526 29.57 22.32 26.00
C GLY A 526 30.81 22.84 25.26
N LYS A 527 31.98 22.37 25.68
CA LYS A 527 33.25 22.68 25.01
C LYS A 527 33.24 22.16 23.57
N ASN A 528 33.85 22.94 22.68
CA ASN A 528 34.00 22.63 21.25
C ASN A 528 32.70 22.58 20.43
N THR A 529 31.57 23.02 20.96
CA THR A 529 30.35 23.23 20.16
C THR A 529 30.38 24.60 19.49
N SER A 530 29.56 24.81 18.45
CA SER A 530 29.48 26.11 17.80
C SER A 530 28.11 26.47 17.26
N ILE A 531 27.73 27.75 17.40
CA ILE A 531 26.66 28.40 16.61
C ILE A 531 27.33 29.42 15.70
N LEU A 532 27.15 29.29 14.39
CA LEU A 532 27.81 30.11 13.37
C LEU A 532 26.76 30.67 12.40
N THR A 533 26.51 31.98 12.46
CA THR A 533 25.61 32.70 11.57
C THR A 533 26.33 33.55 10.51
N GLY A 534 27.68 33.50 10.50
CA GLY A 534 28.48 34.35 9.61
C GLY A 534 28.33 35.83 9.98
N ASN A 535 28.00 36.66 8.99
CA ASN A 535 27.68 38.07 9.19
C ASN A 535 26.20 38.32 9.53
N SER A 536 25.38 37.27 9.53
CA SER A 536 23.95 37.39 9.74
C SER A 536 23.61 37.46 11.24
N PRO A 537 22.49 38.10 11.62
CA PRO A 537 22.10 38.21 13.02
C PRO A 537 21.92 36.86 13.72
N LEU A 538 22.27 36.81 15.01
CA LEU A 538 21.92 35.71 15.91
C LEU A 538 21.09 36.27 17.06
N HIS A 539 19.83 35.85 17.15
CA HIS A 539 18.90 36.24 18.20
C HIS A 539 18.58 35.04 19.08
N ILE A 540 18.81 35.16 20.39
CA ILE A 540 18.52 34.10 21.36
C ILE A 540 17.59 34.66 22.44
N TYR A 541 16.40 34.07 22.54
CA TYR A 541 15.38 34.38 23.53
C TYR A 541 15.29 33.22 24.52
N SER A 542 15.44 33.48 25.82
CA SER A 542 15.39 32.47 26.87
C SER A 542 14.63 33.00 28.07
N SER A 543 13.71 32.20 28.62
CA SER A 543 12.90 32.63 29.77
C SER A 543 13.75 32.91 31.02
N SER A 544 14.76 32.08 31.30
CA SER A 544 15.53 32.11 32.54
C SER A 544 17.03 32.12 32.27
N PRO A 545 17.73 33.22 32.62
CA PRO A 545 19.18 33.31 32.48
C PRO A 545 19.93 32.27 33.33
N ARG A 546 19.33 31.78 34.42
CA ARG A 546 19.97 30.88 35.39
C ARG A 546 20.31 29.51 34.82
N ASN A 547 19.63 29.10 33.75
CA ASN A 547 19.81 27.80 33.12
C ASN A 547 20.68 27.86 31.86
N ASN A 548 21.24 29.04 31.54
CA ASN A 548 22.14 29.22 30.41
C ASN A 548 23.59 28.95 30.83
N ALA A 549 24.29 28.10 30.08
CA ALA A 549 25.69 27.78 30.28
C ALA A 549 26.41 27.65 28.94
N ILE A 550 27.35 28.55 28.64
CA ILE A 550 28.02 28.63 27.32
C ILE A 550 29.54 28.42 27.47
N GLN A 551 30.04 27.29 26.97
CA GLN A 551 31.46 26.93 26.93
C GLN A 551 31.99 26.68 25.50
N GLY A 552 31.17 27.01 24.50
CA GLY A 552 31.43 26.81 23.06
C GLY A 552 31.81 28.09 22.31
N THR A 553 31.57 28.09 21.01
CA THR A 553 31.84 29.21 20.11
C THR A 553 30.52 29.82 19.58
N LEU A 554 30.35 31.14 19.69
CA LEU A 554 29.26 31.87 19.04
C LEU A 554 29.87 32.82 18.01
N ASN A 555 29.49 32.68 16.74
CA ASN A 555 29.98 33.52 15.63
C ASN A 555 31.50 33.73 15.61
N GLY A 556 32.26 32.65 15.79
CA GLY A 556 33.72 32.69 15.80
C GLY A 556 34.35 33.13 17.13
N HIS A 557 33.57 33.67 18.07
CA HIS A 557 34.04 34.03 19.40
C HIS A 557 33.96 32.83 20.36
N ARG A 558 35.11 32.40 20.89
CA ARG A 558 35.21 31.26 21.81
C ARG A 558 35.07 31.71 23.26
N TYR A 559 34.12 31.11 23.97
CA TYR A 559 33.93 31.30 25.40
C TYR A 559 34.66 30.18 26.15
N LYS A 560 35.77 30.49 26.84
CA LYS A 560 36.54 29.52 27.63
C LYS A 560 36.20 29.68 29.10
N ASN A 561 35.90 28.55 29.76
CA ASN A 561 35.91 28.28 31.20
C ASN A 561 35.59 29.46 32.16
N SER A 562 34.66 29.14 33.07
CA SER A 562 34.39 29.76 34.38
C SER A 562 33.39 30.91 34.40
N ILE A 563 32.54 30.82 35.41
CA ILE A 563 31.41 31.71 35.75
C ILE A 563 30.20 31.38 34.88
N LEU A 564 29.14 30.84 35.52
CA LEU A 564 27.78 31.07 35.08
C LEU A 564 27.75 32.54 34.67
N TYR A 565 27.66 32.85 33.37
CA TYR A 565 27.25 34.19 32.96
C TYR A 565 25.81 34.30 33.42
N TYR A 566 25.65 34.53 34.72
CA TYR A 566 24.58 35.30 35.26
C TYR A 566 24.60 36.57 34.41
N LEU A 567 23.73 36.61 33.42
CA LEU A 567 23.09 37.86 33.00
C LEU A 567 22.20 38.33 34.16
N ASN A 568 22.76 38.34 35.38
CA ASN A 568 22.24 38.94 36.59
C ASN A 568 22.90 40.31 36.70
N THR A 569 22.78 41.08 35.64
CA THR A 569 22.71 42.52 35.83
C THR A 569 21.24 42.77 36.07
N THR A 570 20.90 43.26 37.26
CA THR A 570 19.60 43.89 37.60
C THR A 570 19.33 45.15 36.76
N GLN A 571 19.86 45.20 35.55
CA GLN A 571 19.71 46.21 34.52
C GLN A 571 19.51 45.45 33.20
N ASP A 572 18.31 44.89 33.06
CA ASP A 572 17.77 44.56 31.76
C ASP A 572 17.67 45.86 30.96
N LYS A 573 18.56 46.02 29.99
CA LYS A 573 18.40 46.99 28.91
C LYS A 573 18.46 46.26 27.59
N TRP A 574 17.27 46.04 27.05
CA TRP A 574 17.03 45.65 25.68
C TRP A 574 17.79 46.62 24.75
N ASN A 575 18.42 46.09 23.70
CA ASN A 575 19.19 46.83 22.69
C ASN A 575 20.58 47.38 23.07
N THR A 576 21.28 46.80 24.06
CA THR A 576 22.63 47.29 24.44
C THR A 576 23.76 46.43 23.84
N SER A 577 24.65 47.05 23.05
CA SER A 577 26.00 46.54 22.80
C SER A 577 26.84 46.68 24.09
N PHE A 578 27.50 45.61 24.51
CA PHE A 578 28.18 45.57 25.81
C PHE A 578 29.45 46.44 25.81
N ALA A 579 29.40 47.63 26.42
CA ALA A 579 30.58 48.39 26.78
C ALA A 579 31.09 47.96 28.17
N SER A 580 32.36 47.57 28.19
CA SER A 580 33.11 47.00 29.30
C SER A 580 33.21 47.85 30.56
N THR A 581 33.28 47.21 31.73
CA THR A 581 34.12 47.67 32.85
C THR A 581 35.07 46.57 33.30
N LEU A 582 35.89 46.07 32.37
CA LEU A 582 37.17 45.38 32.55
C LEU A 582 37.82 45.33 31.15
N PRO A 583 39.16 45.46 31.01
CA PRO A 583 39.79 45.82 29.74
C PRO A 583 39.84 44.61 28.80
N LEU A 584 38.75 44.40 28.07
CA LEU A 584 38.67 43.70 26.79
C LEU A 584 37.49 44.31 26.04
N THR A 585 37.80 45.02 24.96
CA THR A 585 36.87 45.66 24.03
C THR A 585 35.84 44.66 23.49
N LEU A 586 34.60 44.76 23.97
CA LEU A 586 33.47 43.86 23.64
C LEU A 586 32.28 44.64 23.04
N SER A 587 32.53 45.78 22.39
CA SER A 587 31.49 46.61 21.74
C SER A 587 30.92 46.02 20.45
N ASP A 588 31.51 44.94 19.92
CA ASP A 588 31.20 44.39 18.59
C ASP A 588 30.65 42.94 18.66
N ALA A 589 29.91 42.59 19.71
CA ALA A 589 29.32 41.26 19.81
C ALA A 589 28.22 41.08 18.73
N PRO A 590 28.34 40.12 17.79
CA PRO A 590 27.45 39.99 16.62
C PRO A 590 26.12 39.27 16.92
N PHE A 591 25.62 39.33 18.17
CA PHE A 591 24.42 38.61 18.60
C PHE A 591 23.69 39.32 19.74
N THR A 592 22.39 39.04 19.90
CA THR A 592 21.53 39.62 20.93
C THR A 592 20.88 38.53 21.79
N PHE A 593 20.98 38.64 23.11
CA PHE A 593 20.29 37.78 24.08
C PHE A 593 19.15 38.54 24.73
N PHE A 594 18.02 37.86 24.92
CA PHE A 594 16.82 38.41 25.54
C PHE A 594 16.33 37.47 26.66
N HIS A 595 15.99 38.05 27.82
CA HIS A 595 15.50 37.32 28.99
C HIS A 595 14.07 37.71 29.37
N LYS A 596 13.30 36.73 29.88
CA LYS A 596 11.92 36.95 30.36
C LYS A 596 11.84 37.27 31.86
N GLU A 597 12.93 37.13 32.62
CA GLU A 597 13.00 37.48 34.05
C GLU A 597 13.01 39.01 34.28
N ASP A 598 11.97 39.69 33.80
CA ASP A 598 11.24 40.80 34.46
C ASP A 598 10.32 41.48 33.44
N GLY A 599 9.31 40.71 33.01
CA GLY A 599 8.17 41.25 32.26
C GLY A 599 7.26 42.09 33.14
N LEU A 600 7.69 43.31 33.50
CA LEU A 600 6.80 44.39 33.92
C LEU A 600 7.32 45.71 33.35
N ILE A 601 6.51 46.38 32.52
CA ILE A 601 6.70 47.81 32.30
C ILE A 601 6.51 48.46 33.69
N GLN A 602 7.60 48.86 34.33
CA GLN A 602 7.51 49.71 35.52
C GLN A 602 6.98 51.07 35.07
N THR A 603 5.66 51.23 35.17
CA THR A 603 5.06 52.56 35.15
C THR A 603 5.52 53.25 36.43
N THR A 604 6.29 54.32 36.31
CA THR A 604 6.59 55.22 37.44
C THR A 604 5.28 55.55 38.15
N ALA A 605 5.23 55.43 39.48
CA ALA A 605 4.03 55.60 40.28
C ALA A 605 3.26 56.88 39.88
N GLY A 606 2.13 56.67 39.19
CA GLY A 606 1.29 57.71 38.61
C GLY A 606 0.56 57.21 37.35
N PRO A 607 -0.60 57.78 36.99
CA PRO A 607 -1.33 57.41 35.79
C PRO A 607 -0.48 57.72 34.55
N VAL A 608 -0.19 56.69 33.76
CA VAL A 608 0.56 56.81 32.51
C VAL A 608 -0.43 57.06 31.38
N ASP A 609 -0.24 58.16 30.64
CA ASP A 609 -1.06 58.39 29.47
C ASP A 609 -0.76 57.35 28.38
N GLN A 610 -1.74 57.15 27.52
CA GLN A 610 -1.70 56.07 26.55
C GLN A 610 -0.55 56.20 25.54
N THR A 611 -0.15 57.43 25.22
CA THR A 611 0.99 57.71 24.32
C THR A 611 2.30 57.28 24.98
N THR A 612 2.44 57.50 26.28
CA THR A 612 3.60 57.08 27.07
C THR A 612 3.62 55.57 27.25
N PHE A 613 2.46 54.93 27.44
CA PHE A 613 2.35 53.47 27.50
C PHE A 613 2.70 52.82 26.15
N LEU A 614 2.17 53.33 25.04
CA LEU A 614 2.48 52.85 23.69
C LEU A 614 3.95 53.05 23.35
N ARG A 615 4.53 54.19 23.72
CA ARG A 615 5.95 54.44 23.57
C ARG A 615 6.78 53.46 24.39
N GLN A 616 6.37 53.17 25.63
CA GLN A 616 7.02 52.15 26.47
C GLN A 616 6.91 50.74 25.88
N VAL A 617 5.79 50.38 25.23
CA VAL A 617 5.62 49.10 24.54
C VAL A 617 6.49 49.02 23.28
N VAL A 618 6.52 50.07 22.46
CA VAL A 618 7.36 50.18 21.26
C VAL A 618 8.85 50.18 21.62
N ASP A 619 9.22 50.85 22.70
CA ASP A 619 10.58 50.85 23.27
C ASP A 619 10.92 49.48 23.87
N PHE A 620 9.93 48.74 24.40
CA PHE A 620 10.09 47.39 24.99
C PHE A 620 10.26 46.28 23.93
N ILE A 621 9.50 46.31 22.84
CA ILE A 621 9.56 45.28 21.78
C ILE A 621 10.44 45.68 20.59
N GLY A 622 10.83 46.96 20.48
CA GLY A 622 11.58 47.51 19.35
C GLY A 622 10.69 47.91 18.16
N PRO A 623 11.11 48.90 17.34
CA PRO A 623 10.25 49.51 16.32
C PRO A 623 9.86 48.53 15.20
N TYR A 624 10.70 47.54 14.88
CA TYR A 624 10.45 46.56 13.83
C TYR A 624 9.46 45.47 14.28
N THR A 625 9.47 45.11 15.56
CA THR A 625 8.54 44.14 16.15
C THR A 625 7.21 44.79 16.52
N ALA A 626 7.19 46.11 16.74
CA ALA A 626 5.98 46.89 16.90
C ALA A 626 5.09 46.89 15.64
N GLU A 627 5.67 46.81 14.44
CA GLU A 627 4.90 46.62 13.20
C GLU A 627 4.26 45.23 13.14
N LEU A 628 4.97 44.18 13.56
CA LEU A 628 4.43 42.82 13.64
C LEU A 628 3.31 42.70 14.71
N PHE A 629 3.44 43.42 15.82
CA PHE A 629 2.43 43.50 16.88
C PHE A 629 1.19 44.30 16.43
N ARG A 630 1.38 45.32 15.59
CA ARG A 630 0.32 46.12 14.96
C ARG A 630 -0.53 45.31 13.99
N ASP A 631 0.07 44.33 13.31
CA ASP A 631 -0.64 43.47 12.35
C ASP A 631 -1.40 42.31 13.03
N LEU A 632 -1.04 41.95 14.27
CA LEU A 632 -1.67 40.86 15.03
C LEU A 632 -2.82 41.32 15.94
N HIS A 633 -2.99 42.62 16.18
CA HIS A 633 -4.02 43.19 17.05
C HIS A 633 -4.68 44.44 16.42
N PRO A 634 -6.03 44.59 16.45
CA PRO A 634 -6.71 45.72 15.84
C PRO A 634 -6.42 47.01 16.62
N TYR A 635 -5.43 47.76 16.15
CA TYR A 635 -4.88 48.97 16.78
C TYR A 635 -5.94 50.06 17.02
N ASP A 636 -6.97 50.12 16.17
CA ASP A 636 -8.04 51.13 16.21
C ASP A 636 -8.94 51.02 17.45
N GLN A 637 -8.97 49.85 18.10
CA GLN A 637 -9.72 49.67 19.36
C GLN A 637 -9.02 50.28 20.57
N TYR A 638 -7.72 50.55 20.45
CA TYR A 638 -6.97 51.20 21.51
C TYR A 638 -7.03 52.72 21.36
N THR A 639 -7.09 53.29 20.15
CA THR A 639 -6.96 54.73 19.90
C THR A 639 -8.21 55.58 20.18
N SER A 640 -9.31 55.04 20.72
CA SER A 640 -10.45 55.87 21.13
C SER A 640 -10.19 56.52 22.50
N GLU A 641 -10.18 57.85 22.56
CA GLU A 641 -9.68 58.74 23.62
C GLU A 641 -10.30 58.64 25.05
N SER A 642 -10.83 57.50 25.48
CA SER A 642 -11.64 57.44 26.72
C SER A 642 -11.41 56.27 27.66
N ILE A 643 -10.18 55.75 27.77
CA ILE A 643 -9.83 54.83 28.86
C ILE A 643 -8.70 55.43 29.69
N ARG A 644 -9.07 56.14 30.76
CA ARG A 644 -8.15 56.45 31.86
C ARG A 644 -8.16 55.27 32.82
N PHE A 645 -7.00 54.68 33.07
CA PHE A 645 -6.83 53.68 34.11
C PHE A 645 -6.74 54.38 35.47
N THR A 646 -7.80 54.30 36.28
CA THR A 646 -7.79 54.84 37.65
C THR A 646 -7.25 53.81 38.63
N ASP A 647 -6.25 54.26 39.39
CA ASP A 647 -5.60 53.57 40.49
C ASP A 647 -6.53 53.59 41.72
N ASN A 648 -6.95 52.41 42.19
CA ASN A 648 -7.58 52.25 43.49
C ASN A 648 -6.63 51.43 44.36
N HIS A 649 -6.14 52.08 45.41
CA HIS A 649 -5.18 51.57 46.38
C HIS A 649 -5.54 50.20 46.97
N GLU A 650 -4.83 49.15 46.53
CA GLU A 650 -4.20 48.09 47.33
C GLU A 650 -3.38 47.16 46.40
N PRO A 651 -2.28 46.54 46.87
CA PRO A 651 -1.33 45.86 45.99
C PRO A 651 -1.83 44.45 45.64
N TYR A 652 -2.53 44.28 44.52
CA TYR A 652 -2.68 42.96 43.90
C TYR A 652 -2.54 42.96 42.37
N PHE A 653 -1.70 42.00 41.96
CA PHE A 653 -1.34 41.46 40.66
C PHE A 653 -2.48 41.31 39.64
N ILE A 654 -2.24 41.72 38.39
CA ILE A 654 -3.10 41.36 37.26
C ILE A 654 -2.67 39.98 36.74
N ARG A 655 -3.47 38.96 37.06
CA ARG A 655 -3.37 37.60 36.51
C ARG A 655 -4.50 37.43 35.48
N ARG A 656 -4.18 37.32 34.18
CA ARG A 656 -5.19 36.85 33.21
C ARG A 656 -5.05 35.34 33.03
N ARG A 657 -5.96 34.61 33.67
CA ARG A 657 -6.26 33.22 33.36
C ARG A 657 -6.96 33.23 32.00
N ALA A 658 -6.34 32.68 30.98
CA ALA A 658 -7.06 32.34 29.76
C ALA A 658 -7.85 31.05 30.05
N GLU A 659 -9.14 31.19 30.34
CA GLU A 659 -10.09 30.10 30.20
C GLU A 659 -10.81 30.26 28.85
N LYS A 660 -10.76 29.15 28.09
CA LYS A 660 -11.21 28.88 26.70
C LYS A 660 -10.34 29.42 25.57
#